data_AF-A0A401I662-F1
#
_entry.id   AF-A0A401I662-F1
#
_cell.length_a   1.000
_cell.length_b   1.000
_cell.length_c   1.000
_cell.angle_alpha   90.00
_cell.angle_beta   90.00
_cell.angle_gamma   90.00
#
_symmetry.space_group_name_H-M   'P 1'
#
loop_
_entity.id
_entity.type
_entity.pdbx_description
1 polymer ?
#
loop_
_entity_poly.entity_id
_entity_poly.type
_entity_poly.pdbx_seq_one_letter_code
_entity_poly.pdbx_strand_id
1 'polypeptide(L)'
;MKSKKLSIHVSRILVVVMLLSLLSFVPVPSASASADGESTVALNQLIAQAEALKAGNKEFPLQVSEKGDGADVNQAFPWVSASELEALEQTLKLARNPLTPVDEAIASLEEAIAKFSATIKADGSDPYFRLDPGPGKMPVKVTAPTNVWTTRAPLDNRVPADFAGSTHKMIPYPFADAQGKSDVLQINYVHNGKSTFGGITLVSPLSPAVNVAAGATIEFDVYYPKSAQGKFMRWRVRNTNSDLDSYLRDYQYNNLNPDWVGSYNGETWLKAHHSINATAGNSSSFILELHGENGRTAETGMLLVANIQITEPDPNGEALPNVVNKENQSAVAPLKSVYNKENGLFMVGSIGTGAVTGTRARHYEIFVDGNNLKAEPTHPRGPNWLKSVTGEPLSGATTTPGLAEYNFPTGSYQAIRDSGTPGQYKNHGHVLAWYNQAPSWMRQIIPANLPSGYTGTSKFYGLGNGVTTTVKVDKESARRVQYNHTMTVMRHFLTTDAKYGSSESRGVIPFNSWDVLNEEVHESRHSENIPADPNSWKASLKHTNWLVAMSDDQIDGDIKEHYVYLLFKYAHIAAPNAKMAAAYKANYADLPEYMKLDGHDANGSIDAYIVDSPPKLTYNDYDISSRTKARTAYNMIRELNTAWLSDPLYDGRPLIEDMGIQGHDAVKETLASDNQYAMALYASLVDEGLLSGIAFSEFDLKLPTSSPGGGAIAPAVLNVRQSDALGYQYALMYKLFTKFAPYVDHIISWGVTGSGWQGSYVLFDSQANANAGYYGAMNPDRFILGHSYLDDFYAGEYEKLQDDYAIDLGDLGTYTVGGPKAPVSLTGADHVSAGSAFDLVYGLSRVQGEVLAQDVTITYDADKLELAAPPLSTDEESFLVVDYKSEPAGTLRILGVHLGERQTNPNVDLIKLAFQAKEKAAAGLTNIEVTGVVTADSAGIETVHGGTVHTVQINVIDKAALISLIATAQAAYDAAVEGHLPGQYTAGVKQALLTAIQAAQQVADNAEATESQIVEAAAKLNQALTTFRASVNVTDRVDLNNDGRYSVGDLAMVAKHYGKNNQDPAWDSFKAVDVNGDGTIDLLDLVMIAKLIIQ
;
A
#
# COMPACT_ATOMS: atom_id res chain seq x y z
N MET A 1 -20.39 54.21 1.42
CA MET A 1 -20.29 54.59 2.85
C MET A 1 -21.15 53.66 3.67
N LYS A 2 -20.52 52.91 4.59
CA LYS A 2 -20.96 52.37 5.91
C LYS A 2 -22.47 52.05 6.09
N SER A 3 -22.91 50.88 6.55
CA SER A 3 -22.50 50.24 7.82
C SER A 3 -23.08 48.82 7.97
N LYS A 4 -22.29 47.96 8.63
CA LYS A 4 -22.53 46.61 9.17
C LYS A 4 -23.94 46.35 9.77
N LYS A 5 -24.41 45.10 9.63
CA LYS A 5 -24.81 44.24 10.76
C LYS A 5 -24.82 42.76 10.34
N LEU A 6 -23.76 42.07 10.74
CA LEU A 6 -23.67 40.61 10.91
C LEU A 6 -24.47 40.28 12.19
N SER A 7 -25.33 39.26 12.21
CA SER A 7 -25.86 38.73 13.48
C SER A 7 -26.30 37.27 13.40
N ILE A 8 -25.42 36.39 13.89
CA ILE A 8 -25.69 35.31 14.86
C ILE A 8 -27.00 34.52 14.61
N HIS A 9 -26.96 33.45 13.81
CA HIS A 9 -28.03 32.43 13.78
C HIS A 9 -27.53 30.97 13.67
N VAL A 10 -26.22 30.70 13.72
CA VAL A 10 -25.68 29.34 13.50
C VAL A 10 -25.61 28.46 14.76
N SER A 11 -25.49 29.02 15.97
CA SER A 11 -25.40 28.21 17.21
C SER A 11 -26.73 27.59 17.69
N ARG A 12 -27.88 28.12 17.25
CA ARG A 12 -29.20 27.71 17.78
C ARG A 12 -29.72 26.39 17.21
N ILE A 13 -29.31 26.03 15.99
CA ILE A 13 -29.81 24.83 15.30
C ILE A 13 -29.08 23.56 15.81
N LEU A 14 -27.81 23.68 16.22
CA LEU A 14 -27.01 22.54 16.71
C LEU A 14 -27.48 22.01 18.08
N VAL A 15 -27.87 22.91 18.99
CA VAL A 15 -28.35 22.56 20.34
C VAL A 15 -29.68 21.80 20.27
N VAL A 16 -30.55 22.17 19.32
CA VAL A 16 -31.84 21.51 19.09
C VAL A 16 -31.66 20.09 18.55
N VAL A 17 -30.69 19.87 17.66
CA VAL A 17 -30.41 18.55 17.08
C VAL A 17 -29.74 17.59 18.09
N MET A 18 -28.86 18.09 18.96
CA MET A 18 -28.22 17.27 20.01
C MET A 18 -29.16 16.87 21.17
N LEU A 19 -30.19 17.67 21.46
CA LEU A 19 -31.22 17.30 22.46
C LEU A 19 -32.27 16.33 21.89
N LEU A 20 -32.47 16.32 20.56
CA LEU A 20 -33.44 15.45 19.88
C LEU A 20 -32.89 14.07 19.48
N SER A 21 -31.58 13.82 19.57
CA SER A 21 -30.94 12.57 19.11
C SER A 21 -31.21 11.33 19.99
N LEU A 22 -32.05 11.44 21.03
CA LEU A 22 -32.48 10.33 21.90
C LEU A 22 -33.78 9.63 21.47
N LEU A 23 -34.39 10.01 20.35
CA LEU A 23 -35.65 9.41 19.89
C LEU A 23 -35.40 8.31 18.85
N SER A 24 -35.00 7.12 19.31
CA SER A 24 -35.23 5.91 18.54
C SER A 24 -36.74 5.62 18.56
N PHE A 25 -37.39 5.79 17.41
CA PHE A 25 -38.79 5.39 17.21
C PHE A 25 -38.91 3.88 17.46
N VAL A 26 -39.49 3.49 18.59
CA VAL A 26 -40.06 2.15 18.76
C VAL A 26 -41.48 2.21 18.22
N PRO A 27 -41.82 1.50 17.11
CA PRO A 27 -43.19 1.47 16.64
C PRO A 27 -44.03 0.66 17.64
N VAL A 28 -45.06 1.30 18.23
CA VAL A 28 -46.08 0.60 19.01
C VAL A 28 -47.06 -0.05 18.01
N PRO A 29 -47.46 -1.32 18.17
CA PRO A 29 -48.38 -1.95 17.23
C PRO A 29 -49.73 -1.24 17.24
N SER A 30 -50.25 -0.95 16.05
CA SER A 30 -51.54 -0.31 15.81
C SER A 30 -52.70 -1.13 16.39
N ALA A 31 -53.29 -0.64 17.48
CA ALA A 31 -54.67 -0.96 17.85
C ALA A 31 -55.56 0.24 17.45
N SER A 32 -56.64 -0.02 16.73
CA SER A 32 -57.58 0.98 16.24
C SER A 32 -58.14 1.85 17.37
N ALA A 33 -57.64 3.08 17.50
CA ALA A 33 -58.15 4.08 18.43
C ALA A 33 -58.95 5.13 17.63
N SER A 34 -60.08 5.58 18.20
CA SER A 34 -60.88 6.69 17.68
C SER A 34 -60.05 7.99 17.60
N ALA A 35 -60.50 8.99 16.84
CA ALA A 35 -59.80 10.27 16.67
C ALA A 35 -59.42 10.97 18.01
N ASP A 36 -60.22 10.77 19.08
CA ASP A 36 -59.90 11.26 20.43
C ASP A 36 -58.70 10.53 21.09
N GLY A 37 -58.46 9.26 20.71
CA GLY A 37 -57.38 8.42 21.22
C GLY A 37 -56.02 8.72 20.60
N GLU A 38 -55.95 9.01 19.30
CA GLU A 38 -54.71 9.46 18.64
C GLU A 38 -54.25 10.82 19.16
N SER A 39 -55.19 11.75 19.35
CA SER A 39 -54.92 13.10 19.88
C SER A 39 -54.38 13.07 21.32
N THR A 40 -54.89 12.14 22.15
CA THR A 40 -54.40 11.94 23.52
C THR A 40 -53.00 11.32 23.56
N VAL A 41 -52.66 10.43 22.61
CA VAL A 41 -51.31 9.87 22.48
C VAL A 41 -50.31 10.93 22.03
N ALA A 42 -50.68 11.77 21.04
CA ALA A 42 -49.86 12.88 20.58
C ALA A 42 -49.57 13.89 21.70
N LEU A 43 -50.57 14.26 22.49
CA LEU A 43 -50.39 15.15 23.65
C LEU A 43 -49.43 14.56 24.69
N ASN A 44 -49.55 13.26 25.00
CA ASN A 44 -48.65 12.61 25.96
C ASN A 44 -47.20 12.53 25.44
N GLN A 45 -46.99 12.34 24.13
CA GLN A 45 -45.67 12.39 23.50
C GLN A 45 -45.05 13.79 23.60
N LEU A 46 -45.84 14.84 23.35
CA LEU A 46 -45.37 16.22 23.49
C LEU A 46 -45.07 16.59 24.95
N ILE A 47 -45.85 16.11 25.92
CA ILE A 47 -45.55 16.28 27.35
C ILE A 47 -44.22 15.60 27.71
N ALA A 48 -43.97 14.39 27.20
CA ALA A 48 -42.71 13.69 27.41
C ALA A 48 -41.53 14.44 26.76
N GLN A 49 -41.73 14.99 25.57
CA GLN A 49 -40.74 15.79 24.85
C GLN A 49 -40.36 17.07 25.62
N ALA A 50 -41.36 17.79 26.14
CA ALA A 50 -41.13 19.00 26.93
C ALA A 50 -40.41 18.72 28.27
N GLU A 51 -40.73 17.61 28.95
CA GLU A 51 -40.03 17.21 30.18
C GLU A 51 -38.58 16.77 29.91
N ALA A 52 -38.34 16.05 28.81
CA ALA A 52 -36.98 15.68 28.39
C ALA A 52 -36.13 16.92 28.04
N LEU A 53 -36.73 17.89 27.34
CA LEU A 53 -36.08 19.15 26.98
C LEU A 53 -35.70 19.98 28.21
N LYS A 54 -36.56 19.99 29.24
CA LYS A 54 -36.31 20.61 30.55
C LYS A 54 -35.20 19.90 31.34
N ALA A 55 -35.14 18.57 31.27
CA ALA A 55 -34.14 17.79 32.00
C ALA A 55 -32.73 17.86 31.36
N GLY A 56 -32.65 18.03 30.04
CA GLY A 56 -31.40 17.92 29.30
C GLY A 56 -30.94 16.47 29.12
N ASN A 57 -29.73 16.29 28.56
CA ASN A 57 -29.08 14.96 28.51
C ASN A 57 -28.29 14.73 29.82
N LYS A 58 -28.12 13.46 30.24
CA LYS A 58 -27.26 13.07 31.38
C LYS A 58 -25.83 13.61 31.29
N GLU A 59 -25.29 13.77 30.08
CA GLU A 59 -23.94 14.31 29.82
C GLU A 59 -23.92 15.84 29.70
N PHE A 60 -25.05 16.46 29.33
CA PHE A 60 -25.19 17.90 29.16
C PHE A 60 -26.50 18.37 29.82
N PRO A 61 -26.55 18.41 31.17
CA PRO A 61 -27.75 18.84 31.88
C PRO A 61 -28.05 20.30 31.56
N LEU A 62 -29.32 20.61 31.27
CA LEU A 62 -29.75 21.98 31.02
C LEU A 62 -29.66 22.77 32.32
N GLN A 63 -28.81 23.79 32.35
CA GLN A 63 -28.66 24.66 33.51
C GLN A 63 -29.70 25.78 33.52
N VAL A 64 -30.19 26.12 34.71
CA VAL A 64 -31.11 27.25 34.91
C VAL A 64 -30.35 28.36 35.58
N SER A 65 -30.26 29.50 34.90
CA SER A 65 -29.62 30.71 35.39
C SER A 65 -30.66 31.63 36.03
N GLU A 66 -30.35 32.14 37.22
CA GLU A 66 -31.15 33.15 37.92
C GLU A 66 -30.82 34.57 37.43
N LYS A 67 -29.87 34.71 36.51
CA LYS A 67 -29.44 35.98 35.91
C LYS A 67 -29.69 36.01 34.41
N GLY A 68 -30.19 37.13 33.90
CA GLY A 68 -30.50 37.27 32.47
C GLY A 68 -29.30 37.11 31.53
N ASP A 69 -28.08 37.27 32.04
CA ASP A 69 -26.81 37.16 31.32
C ASP A 69 -26.09 35.81 31.48
N GLY A 70 -26.62 34.87 32.28
CA GLY A 70 -26.02 33.56 32.49
C GLY A 70 -24.77 33.54 33.36
N ALA A 71 -24.44 34.62 34.07
CA ALA A 71 -23.14 34.76 34.75
C ALA A 71 -22.96 33.83 35.97
N ASP A 72 -24.02 33.16 36.41
CA ASP A 72 -24.09 32.23 37.54
C ASP A 72 -24.10 30.76 37.14
N VAL A 73 -24.13 30.45 35.84
CA VAL A 73 -24.08 29.10 35.28
C VAL A 73 -22.86 28.95 34.39
N ASN A 74 -22.45 27.71 34.10
CA ASN A 74 -21.37 27.49 33.15
C ASN A 74 -21.90 27.66 31.72
N GLN A 75 -21.62 28.83 31.13
CA GLN A 75 -22.14 29.25 29.82
C GLN A 75 -21.69 28.37 28.63
N ALA A 76 -20.68 27.51 28.85
CA ALA A 76 -20.20 26.50 27.91
C ALA A 76 -21.20 25.35 27.70
N PHE A 77 -22.01 25.04 28.70
CA PHE A 77 -23.06 24.03 28.63
C PHE A 77 -24.41 24.68 28.25
N PRO A 78 -25.41 23.90 27.76
CA PRO A 78 -26.74 24.42 27.51
C PRO A 78 -27.35 25.05 28.77
N TRP A 79 -27.84 26.29 28.67
CA TRP A 79 -28.50 26.99 29.76
C TRP A 79 -29.66 27.86 29.30
N VAL A 80 -30.60 28.15 30.21
CA VAL A 80 -31.73 29.08 30.03
C VAL A 80 -31.87 29.97 31.26
N SER A 81 -32.57 31.10 31.15
CA SER A 81 -32.98 31.86 32.34
C SER A 81 -34.17 31.18 33.03
N ALA A 82 -34.29 31.37 34.34
CA ALA A 82 -35.44 30.89 35.12
C ALA A 82 -36.79 31.31 34.51
N SER A 83 -36.89 32.54 34.01
CA SER A 83 -38.11 33.05 33.35
C SER A 83 -38.46 32.36 32.02
N GLU A 84 -37.44 31.87 31.28
CA GLU A 84 -37.66 31.14 30.03
C GLU A 84 -38.14 29.72 30.31
N LEU A 85 -37.63 29.07 31.38
CA LEU A 85 -38.11 27.77 31.84
C LEU A 85 -39.53 27.83 32.41
N GLU A 86 -39.85 28.86 33.18
CA GLU A 86 -41.18 29.02 33.80
C GLU A 86 -42.31 29.05 32.75
N ALA A 87 -42.07 29.66 31.58
CA ALA A 87 -43.04 29.67 30.47
C ALA A 87 -43.35 28.27 29.91
N LEU A 88 -42.35 27.39 29.83
CA LEU A 88 -42.56 26.00 29.41
C LEU A 88 -43.30 25.21 30.49
N GLU A 89 -42.97 25.43 31.77
CA GLU A 89 -43.61 24.75 32.90
C GLU A 89 -45.09 25.12 33.06
N GLN A 90 -45.45 26.39 32.84
CA GLN A 90 -46.85 26.83 32.85
C GLN A 90 -47.65 26.17 31.72
N THR A 91 -47.06 26.00 30.55
CA THR A 91 -47.71 25.34 29.41
C THR A 91 -47.86 23.83 29.63
N LEU A 92 -46.83 23.18 30.20
CA LEU A 92 -46.90 21.78 30.65
C LEU A 92 -48.03 21.56 31.66
N LYS A 93 -48.24 22.51 32.59
CA LYS A 93 -49.33 22.45 33.57
C LYS A 93 -50.71 22.60 32.91
N LEU A 94 -50.83 23.47 31.91
CA LEU A 94 -52.03 23.64 31.08
C LEU A 94 -52.34 22.37 30.27
N ALA A 95 -51.32 21.75 29.67
CA ALA A 95 -51.42 20.52 28.90
C ALA A 95 -51.82 19.30 29.75
N ARG A 96 -51.47 19.28 31.04
CA ARG A 96 -51.86 18.24 32.00
C ARG A 96 -53.22 18.45 32.64
N ASN A 97 -53.85 19.61 32.44
CA ASN A 97 -55.16 19.90 33.02
C ASN A 97 -56.25 19.16 32.21
N PRO A 98 -57.01 18.24 32.81
CA PRO A 98 -58.03 17.46 32.10
C PRO A 98 -59.20 18.31 31.58
N LEU A 99 -59.29 19.58 31.96
CA LEU A 99 -60.29 20.54 31.46
C LEU A 99 -59.83 21.34 30.23
N THR A 100 -58.55 21.24 29.85
CA THR A 100 -58.02 21.89 28.65
C THR A 100 -58.37 21.05 27.41
N PRO A 101 -58.98 21.62 26.36
CA PRO A 101 -59.20 20.91 25.10
C PRO A 101 -57.88 20.36 24.53
N VAL A 102 -57.88 19.10 24.07
CA VAL A 102 -56.66 18.38 23.65
C VAL A 102 -55.94 19.10 22.50
N ASP A 103 -56.68 19.61 21.52
CA ASP A 103 -56.09 20.33 20.37
C ASP A 103 -55.46 21.67 20.79
N GLU A 104 -56.06 22.35 21.76
CA GLU A 104 -55.52 23.59 22.35
C GLU A 104 -54.25 23.31 23.16
N ALA A 105 -54.24 22.20 23.90
CA ALA A 105 -53.08 21.74 24.65
C ALA A 105 -51.92 21.34 23.73
N ILE A 106 -52.18 20.64 22.62
CA ILE A 106 -51.19 20.27 21.61
C ILE A 106 -50.58 21.53 20.99
N ALA A 107 -51.41 22.42 20.43
CA ALA A 107 -50.92 23.62 19.75
C ALA A 107 -50.10 24.52 20.69
N SER A 108 -50.55 24.69 21.93
CA SER A 108 -49.83 25.48 22.94
C SER A 108 -48.48 24.85 23.31
N LEU A 109 -48.44 23.53 23.46
CA LEU A 109 -47.22 22.81 23.86
C LEU A 109 -46.20 22.74 22.71
N GLU A 110 -46.65 22.59 21.46
CA GLU A 110 -45.79 22.69 20.27
C GLU A 110 -45.15 24.08 20.14
N GLU A 111 -45.94 25.14 20.32
CA GLU A 111 -45.43 26.52 20.30
C GLU A 111 -44.44 26.76 21.46
N ALA A 112 -44.75 26.29 22.67
CA ALA A 112 -43.89 26.43 23.83
C ALA A 112 -42.58 25.65 23.70
N ILE A 113 -42.62 24.42 23.17
CA ILE A 113 -41.41 23.62 22.88
C ILE A 113 -40.54 24.32 21.84
N ALA A 114 -41.13 24.82 20.75
CA ALA A 114 -40.39 25.54 19.71
C ALA A 114 -39.75 26.82 20.25
N LYS A 115 -40.50 27.59 21.05
CA LYS A 115 -40.02 28.83 21.67
C LYS A 115 -38.93 28.57 22.71
N PHE A 116 -39.12 27.58 23.58
CA PHE A 116 -38.15 27.22 24.61
C PHE A 116 -36.84 26.73 23.99
N SER A 117 -36.94 25.86 22.98
CA SER A 117 -35.78 25.37 22.20
C SER A 117 -34.97 26.52 21.59
N ALA A 118 -35.64 27.56 21.09
CA ALA A 118 -34.98 28.74 20.52
C ALA A 118 -34.33 29.66 21.57
N THR A 119 -34.70 29.53 22.84
CA THR A 119 -34.15 30.31 23.96
C THR A 119 -33.00 29.63 24.70
N ILE A 120 -32.72 28.35 24.45
CA ILE A 120 -31.55 27.66 25.01
C ILE A 120 -30.27 28.32 24.48
N LYS A 121 -29.40 28.72 25.41
CA LYS A 121 -28.15 29.44 25.18
C LYS A 121 -26.97 28.53 25.45
N ALA A 122 -25.90 28.73 24.69
CA ALA A 122 -24.55 28.25 24.98
C ALA A 122 -23.60 29.24 24.31
N ASP A 123 -22.49 29.57 24.96
CA ASP A 123 -21.52 30.54 24.42
C ASP A 123 -20.64 29.94 23.30
N GLY A 124 -20.77 28.64 23.04
CA GLY A 124 -20.06 27.93 21.99
C GLY A 124 -18.60 27.60 22.34
N SER A 125 -18.16 27.93 23.56
CA SER A 125 -17.00 27.29 24.18
C SER A 125 -17.46 25.90 24.59
N ASP A 126 -16.94 24.86 23.93
CA ASP A 126 -17.24 23.49 24.36
C ASP A 126 -16.52 23.27 25.71
N PRO A 127 -17.20 22.80 26.76
CA PRO A 127 -16.62 22.59 28.08
C PRO A 127 -15.55 21.49 28.10
N TYR A 128 -15.45 20.69 27.05
CA TYR A 128 -14.38 19.73 26.80
C TYR A 128 -13.30 20.27 25.84
N PHE A 129 -13.52 21.39 25.15
CA PHE A 129 -12.51 22.10 24.36
C PHE A 129 -11.99 23.35 25.09
N ARG A 130 -10.91 23.17 25.83
CA ARG A 130 -9.91 24.19 26.18
C ARG A 130 -8.60 23.44 26.40
N LEU A 131 -7.46 23.74 25.82
CA LEU A 131 -6.98 24.87 25.04
C LEU A 131 -6.10 24.25 23.95
N ASP A 132 -6.41 24.51 22.69
CA ASP A 132 -5.37 24.74 21.69
C ASP A 132 -4.28 25.62 22.37
N PRO A 133 -2.95 25.43 22.17
CA PRO A 133 -1.97 26.51 22.41
C PRO A 133 -2.31 27.81 21.65
N GLY A 134 -3.45 27.83 20.98
CA GLY A 134 -4.10 28.93 20.34
C GLY A 134 -3.67 28.92 18.89
N PRO A 135 -4.17 29.89 18.13
CA PRO A 135 -3.68 30.20 16.81
C PRO A 135 -2.23 30.75 16.80
N GLY A 136 -1.42 30.37 17.79
CA GLY A 136 -0.05 30.81 18.00
C GLY A 136 0.93 30.19 17.01
N LYS A 137 2.03 30.88 16.80
CA LYS A 137 3.19 30.33 16.09
C LYS A 137 3.81 29.22 16.92
N MET A 138 4.54 28.34 16.25
CA MET A 138 5.20 27.18 16.85
C MET A 138 5.97 27.49 18.14
N PRO A 139 5.66 26.89 19.31
CA PRO A 139 6.39 27.19 20.52
C PRO A 139 7.85 26.72 20.42
N VAL A 140 8.80 27.64 20.54
CA VAL A 140 10.24 27.36 20.62
C VAL A 140 10.72 27.51 22.06
N LYS A 141 11.54 26.58 22.55
CA LYS A 141 12.16 26.69 23.87
C LYS A 141 13.07 27.91 23.92
N VAL A 142 12.82 28.79 24.90
CA VAL A 142 13.57 30.03 25.07
C VAL A 142 14.46 29.98 26.31
N THR A 143 13.98 29.37 27.39
CA THR A 143 14.79 29.15 28.59
C THR A 143 14.23 28.01 29.45
N ALA A 144 15.02 27.52 30.41
CA ALA A 144 14.63 26.55 31.41
C ALA A 144 15.38 26.81 32.74
N PRO A 145 14.87 26.31 33.88
CA PRO A 145 15.60 26.32 35.14
C PRO A 145 16.91 25.52 35.04
N THR A 146 17.95 25.93 35.79
CA THR A 146 19.25 25.23 35.85
C THR A 146 19.23 23.95 36.67
N ASN A 147 18.08 23.59 37.23
CA ASN A 147 17.91 22.51 38.22
C ASN A 147 18.66 22.72 39.55
N VAL A 148 19.23 23.91 39.78
CA VAL A 148 19.72 24.33 41.09
C VAL A 148 18.58 24.99 41.84
N TRP A 149 17.95 24.27 42.78
CA TRP A 149 16.76 24.72 43.52
C TRP A 149 17.06 25.08 44.98
N THR A 150 16.61 26.24 45.43
CA THR A 150 16.66 26.67 46.83
C THR A 150 15.28 27.07 47.34
N THR A 151 15.06 26.91 48.65
CA THR A 151 13.84 27.44 49.28
C THR A 151 13.92 28.96 49.40
N ARG A 152 12.76 29.62 49.35
CA ARG A 152 12.64 31.07 49.58
C ARG A 152 11.36 31.40 50.34
N ALA A 153 11.26 32.61 50.87
CA ALA A 153 10.02 33.06 51.52
C ALA A 153 8.79 32.80 50.62
N PRO A 154 7.68 32.25 51.18
CA PRO A 154 6.47 31.96 50.42
C PRO A 154 5.94 33.17 49.65
N LEU A 155 5.43 32.92 48.45
CA LEU A 155 4.68 33.90 47.66
C LEU A 155 3.31 34.13 48.28
N ASP A 156 2.67 33.08 48.79
CA ASP A 156 1.45 33.18 49.57
C ASP A 156 1.76 33.22 51.06
N ASN A 157 1.47 34.36 51.70
CA ASN A 157 1.75 34.57 53.13
C ASN A 157 0.94 33.66 54.06
N ARG A 158 0.00 32.87 53.54
CA ARG A 158 -0.76 31.86 54.28
C ARG A 158 -0.03 30.53 54.37
N VAL A 159 1.01 30.31 53.57
CA VAL A 159 1.89 29.14 53.66
C VAL A 159 2.89 29.37 54.81
N PRO A 160 3.07 28.40 55.72
CA PRO A 160 4.04 28.50 56.81
C PRO A 160 5.46 28.77 56.29
N ALA A 161 6.20 29.67 56.95
CA ALA A 161 7.56 30.02 56.54
C ALA A 161 8.57 28.86 56.69
N ASP A 162 8.25 27.88 57.54
CA ASP A 162 9.00 26.63 57.71
C ASP A 162 8.48 25.49 56.81
N PHE A 163 7.49 25.79 55.95
CA PHE A 163 6.84 24.84 55.06
C PHE A 163 6.24 23.62 55.76
N ALA A 164 5.95 23.74 57.06
CA ALA A 164 5.57 22.64 57.94
C ALA A 164 6.53 21.42 57.86
N GLY A 165 7.81 21.65 57.52
CA GLY A 165 8.82 20.59 57.36
C GLY A 165 8.89 19.95 55.98
N SER A 166 8.26 20.54 54.95
CA SER A 166 8.41 20.08 53.56
C SER A 166 9.87 20.18 53.09
N THR A 167 10.30 19.25 52.23
CA THR A 167 11.68 19.18 51.71
C THR A 167 11.71 19.01 50.21
N HIS A 168 12.83 19.36 49.58
CA HIS A 168 13.07 19.14 48.16
C HIS A 168 14.48 18.62 47.90
N LYS A 169 14.66 17.91 46.79
CA LYS A 169 15.98 17.54 46.24
C LYS A 169 15.86 17.19 44.77
N MET A 170 16.94 17.37 44.02
CA MET A 170 17.07 16.73 42.71
C MET A 170 17.40 15.25 42.90
N ILE A 171 16.76 14.39 42.12
CA ILE A 171 17.08 12.97 42.06
C ILE A 171 17.20 12.53 40.60
N PRO A 172 17.97 11.48 40.30
CA PRO A 172 17.88 10.80 39.02
C PRO A 172 16.43 10.40 38.72
N TYR A 173 16.03 10.46 37.45
CA TYR A 173 14.70 10.04 37.01
C TYR A 173 14.39 8.63 37.54
N PRO A 174 13.37 8.47 38.41
CA PRO A 174 13.27 7.29 39.27
C PRO A 174 12.49 6.13 38.66
N PHE A 175 11.85 6.34 37.50
CA PHE A 175 11.14 5.30 36.78
C PHE A 175 12.15 4.60 35.87
N ALA A 176 12.41 3.32 36.11
CA ALA A 176 13.40 2.56 35.36
C ALA A 176 13.00 2.52 33.88
N ASP A 177 13.65 3.34 33.07
CA ASP A 177 13.46 3.40 31.63
C ASP A 177 14.82 3.48 30.92
N ALA A 178 14.89 2.97 29.69
CA ALA A 178 16.11 2.86 28.90
C ALA A 178 16.61 4.22 28.35
N GLN A 179 15.91 5.32 28.67
CA GLN A 179 15.97 6.58 27.94
C GLN A 179 16.92 7.62 28.57
N GLY A 180 17.62 7.32 29.67
CA GLY A 180 18.65 8.20 30.22
C GLY A 180 18.16 9.63 30.52
N LYS A 181 16.93 9.74 31.06
CA LYS A 181 16.25 11.02 31.29
C LYS A 181 16.95 11.88 32.35
N SER A 182 16.76 13.20 32.24
CA SER A 182 17.32 14.19 33.16
C SER A 182 16.78 14.07 34.58
N ASP A 183 17.56 14.52 35.56
CA ASP A 183 17.15 14.60 36.97
C ASP A 183 15.81 15.31 37.15
N VAL A 184 15.00 14.82 38.09
CA VAL A 184 13.70 15.38 38.45
C VAL A 184 13.74 16.05 39.82
N LEU A 185 12.94 17.10 39.98
CA LEU A 185 12.78 17.77 41.26
C LEU A 185 11.79 16.98 42.13
N GLN A 186 12.31 16.25 43.12
CA GLN A 186 11.49 15.62 44.14
C GLN A 186 11.06 16.66 45.17
N ILE A 187 9.75 16.74 45.41
CA ILE A 187 9.14 17.55 46.46
C ILE A 187 8.42 16.61 47.44
N ASN A 188 8.87 16.60 48.69
CA ASN A 188 8.16 15.96 49.79
C ASN A 188 7.36 17.04 50.52
N TYR A 189 6.06 17.07 50.28
CA TYR A 189 5.19 18.08 50.88
C TYR A 189 4.61 17.58 52.20
N VAL A 190 4.42 18.52 53.13
CA VAL A 190 3.81 18.29 54.43
C VAL A 190 2.71 19.32 54.66
N HIS A 191 1.52 18.84 55.00
CA HIS A 191 0.41 19.65 55.48
C HIS A 191 0.03 19.21 56.89
N ASN A 192 0.10 20.12 57.85
CA ASN A 192 -0.08 19.81 59.27
C ASN A 192 -1.56 19.73 59.71
N GLY A 193 -2.52 19.93 58.81
CA GLY A 193 -3.96 19.87 59.08
C GLY A 193 -4.48 20.95 60.04
N LYS A 194 -3.65 21.92 60.41
CA LYS A 194 -3.97 23.03 61.32
C LYS A 194 -3.88 24.40 60.64
N SER A 195 -2.96 24.52 59.68
CA SER A 195 -2.80 25.71 58.85
C SER A 195 -3.83 25.73 57.72
N THR A 196 -4.25 26.92 57.30
CA THR A 196 -5.21 27.09 56.21
C THR A 196 -4.63 26.65 54.87
N PHE A 197 -3.31 26.77 54.70
CA PHE A 197 -2.53 26.30 53.55
C PHE A 197 -1.24 25.65 54.05
N GLY A 198 -0.76 24.59 53.40
CA GLY A 198 0.59 24.03 53.62
C GLY A 198 1.27 23.79 52.28
N GLY A 199 2.60 23.85 52.20
CA GLY A 199 3.28 23.89 50.90
C GLY A 199 4.77 24.19 50.99
N ILE A 200 5.42 24.31 49.83
CA ILE A 200 6.85 24.69 49.69
C ILE A 200 7.04 25.67 48.54
N THR A 201 7.95 26.62 48.72
CA THR A 201 8.28 27.63 47.70
C THR A 201 9.76 27.52 47.33
N LEU A 202 10.01 27.19 46.07
CA LEU A 202 11.32 26.90 45.51
C LEU A 202 11.66 27.91 44.41
N VAL A 203 12.94 28.22 44.26
CA VAL A 203 13.46 29.08 43.19
C VAL A 203 14.67 28.44 42.54
N SER A 204 14.79 28.60 41.22
CA SER A 204 15.95 28.19 40.45
C SER A 204 16.34 29.27 39.43
N PRO A 205 17.63 29.54 39.19
CA PRO A 205 18.07 30.40 38.10
C PRO A 205 17.60 29.87 36.74
N LEU A 206 17.32 30.77 35.81
CA LEU A 206 17.06 30.44 34.40
C LEU A 206 18.36 30.50 33.60
N SER A 207 18.52 29.59 32.64
CA SER A 207 19.68 29.57 31.74
C SER A 207 19.27 29.31 30.28
N PRO A 208 19.41 30.31 29.38
CA PRO A 208 19.86 31.68 29.67
C PRO A 208 18.79 32.48 30.42
N ALA A 209 19.18 33.56 31.10
CA ALA A 209 18.22 34.60 31.48
C ALA A 209 17.64 35.22 30.19
N VAL A 210 16.36 35.53 30.17
CA VAL A 210 15.67 35.94 28.94
C VAL A 210 14.63 37.03 29.18
N ASN A 211 14.34 37.80 28.13
CA ASN A 211 13.18 38.69 28.11
C ASN A 211 12.01 37.94 27.48
N VAL A 212 11.10 37.43 28.32
CA VAL A 212 9.98 36.60 27.91
C VAL A 212 9.00 37.43 27.07
N ALA A 213 8.69 36.98 25.86
CA ALA A 213 7.76 37.64 24.96
C ALA A 213 6.29 37.48 25.40
N ALA A 214 5.41 38.38 24.93
CA ALA A 214 3.97 38.21 25.09
C ALA A 214 3.47 37.02 24.25
N GLY A 215 2.64 36.15 24.84
CA GLY A 215 2.18 34.91 24.20
C GLY A 215 3.07 33.69 24.47
N ALA A 216 4.14 33.85 25.25
CA ALA A 216 4.95 32.75 25.76
C ALA A 216 4.17 31.83 26.71
N THR A 217 4.57 30.57 26.81
CA THR A 217 4.02 29.60 27.77
C THR A 217 5.11 29.00 28.66
N ILE A 218 4.71 28.51 29.82
CA ILE A 218 5.50 27.73 30.77
C ILE A 218 4.97 26.30 30.69
N GLU A 219 5.84 25.37 30.30
CA GLU A 219 5.55 23.94 30.20
C GLU A 219 6.26 23.20 31.34
N PHE A 220 5.60 22.23 31.97
CA PHE A 220 6.22 21.32 32.95
C PHE A 220 5.38 20.06 33.20
N ASP A 221 6.06 19.01 33.67
CA ASP A 221 5.43 17.75 34.05
C ASP A 221 5.40 17.56 35.57
N VAL A 222 4.28 17.04 36.06
CA VAL A 222 4.09 16.65 37.46
C VAL A 222 3.83 15.15 37.51
N TYR A 223 4.68 14.43 38.23
CA TYR A 223 4.52 13.03 38.55
C TYR A 223 4.00 12.89 39.97
N TYR A 224 2.96 12.07 40.14
CA TYR A 224 2.33 11.86 41.44
C TYR A 224 2.02 10.37 41.65
N PRO A 225 2.14 9.85 42.88
CA PRO A 225 1.75 8.48 43.18
C PRO A 225 0.23 8.34 43.07
N LYS A 226 -0.26 7.16 42.71
CA LYS A 226 -1.70 6.87 42.59
C LYS A 226 -2.43 7.11 43.91
N SER A 227 -1.77 6.89 45.05
CA SER A 227 -2.34 7.24 46.36
C SER A 227 -2.52 8.74 46.61
N ALA A 228 -1.91 9.61 45.80
CA ALA A 228 -2.13 11.05 45.83
C ALA A 228 -3.29 11.50 44.92
N GLN A 229 -3.96 10.59 44.21
CA GLN A 229 -5.11 10.91 43.37
C GLN A 229 -6.26 11.50 44.20
N GLY A 230 -6.85 12.62 43.73
CA GLY A 230 -7.94 13.34 44.41
C GLY A 230 -7.48 14.37 45.46
N LYS A 231 -6.17 14.58 45.64
CA LYS A 231 -5.64 15.57 46.57
C LYS A 231 -5.60 16.99 45.97
N PHE A 232 -6.38 17.94 46.50
CA PHE A 232 -6.41 19.32 46.00
C PHE A 232 -5.07 20.06 46.17
N MET A 233 -4.33 20.23 45.07
CA MET A 233 -3.04 20.91 45.06
C MET A 233 -3.05 22.06 44.06
N ARG A 234 -2.39 23.15 44.42
CA ARG A 234 -2.20 24.32 43.56
C ARG A 234 -0.72 24.57 43.36
N TRP A 235 -0.39 24.87 42.12
CA TRP A 235 0.93 25.29 41.68
C TRP A 235 0.87 26.78 41.40
N ARG A 236 1.66 27.54 42.12
CA ARG A 236 1.92 28.94 41.82
C ARG A 236 3.30 29.05 41.19
N VAL A 237 3.33 29.55 39.98
CA VAL A 237 4.55 29.71 39.19
C VAL A 237 4.82 31.20 39.00
N ARG A 238 6.09 31.59 39.03
CA ARG A 238 6.49 32.96 38.73
C ARG A 238 7.79 32.95 37.92
N ASN A 239 7.73 33.45 36.69
CA ASN A 239 8.90 33.71 35.84
C ASN A 239 9.34 35.19 35.91
N THR A 240 8.43 36.15 36.10
CA THR A 240 8.77 37.58 36.30
C THR A 240 8.30 38.09 37.67
N ASN A 241 7.75 39.30 37.77
CA ASN A 241 7.24 39.85 39.05
C ASN A 241 5.78 39.48 39.35
N SER A 242 5.13 38.73 38.46
CA SER A 242 3.71 38.36 38.58
C SER A 242 3.54 36.90 38.97
N ASP A 243 2.55 36.63 39.83
CA ASP A 243 2.15 35.27 40.18
C ASP A 243 1.18 34.70 39.15
N LEU A 244 1.46 33.47 38.71
CA LEU A 244 0.61 32.68 37.83
C LEU A 244 0.17 31.43 38.58
N ASP A 245 -1.11 31.10 38.52
CA ASP A 245 -1.66 29.97 39.25
C ASP A 245 -2.17 28.91 38.28
N SER A 246 -1.80 27.66 38.55
CA SER A 246 -2.33 26.45 37.92
C SER A 246 -2.77 25.48 38.99
N TYR A 247 -3.76 24.65 38.68
CA TYR A 247 -4.41 23.78 39.66
C TYR A 247 -4.28 22.32 39.25
N LEU A 248 -4.24 21.46 40.26
CA LEU A 248 -4.36 20.01 40.18
C LEU A 248 -5.54 19.61 41.08
N ARG A 249 -6.74 19.54 40.48
CA ARG A 249 -8.04 19.30 41.14
C ARG A 249 -8.58 17.91 40.84
N ASP A 250 -9.55 17.47 41.64
CA ASP A 250 -10.15 16.12 41.61
C ASP A 250 -10.55 15.65 40.19
N TYR A 251 -11.11 16.51 39.34
CA TYR A 251 -11.45 16.13 37.95
C TYR A 251 -10.23 15.97 37.03
N GLN A 252 -9.09 16.62 37.31
CA GLN A 252 -7.82 16.45 36.58
C GLN A 252 -7.11 15.16 37.01
N TYR A 253 -7.34 14.71 38.25
CA TYR A 253 -6.95 13.37 38.71
C TYR A 253 -7.84 12.26 38.13
N ASN A 254 -9.12 12.56 37.88
CA ASN A 254 -10.14 11.62 37.42
C ASN A 254 -10.38 11.67 35.91
N ASN A 255 -9.49 12.27 35.13
CA ASN A 255 -9.45 11.98 33.69
C ASN A 255 -9.36 10.45 33.55
N LEU A 256 -10.16 9.88 32.64
CA LEU A 256 -10.48 8.45 32.61
C LEU A 256 -9.27 7.50 32.41
N ASN A 257 -8.05 8.04 32.23
CA ASN A 257 -6.78 7.36 32.49
C ASN A 257 -5.62 8.39 32.51
N PRO A 258 -5.06 8.75 33.68
CA PRO A 258 -3.79 9.48 33.72
C PRO A 258 -2.63 8.58 33.24
N ASP A 259 -1.65 9.16 32.53
CA ASP A 259 -0.56 8.41 31.91
C ASP A 259 0.24 7.65 32.98
N TRP A 260 0.26 6.32 32.90
CA TRP A 260 1.09 5.48 33.77
C TRP A 260 2.56 5.65 33.40
N VAL A 261 3.40 5.88 34.41
CA VAL A 261 4.83 6.21 34.19
C VAL A 261 5.76 5.11 34.67
N GLY A 262 5.34 4.35 35.67
CA GLY A 262 6.16 3.32 36.27
C GLY A 262 5.81 3.07 37.73
N SER A 263 6.59 2.18 38.34
CA SER A 263 6.54 1.91 39.77
C SER A 263 7.80 2.45 40.44
N TYR A 264 7.62 3.22 41.51
CA TYR A 264 8.72 3.76 42.31
C TYR A 264 8.32 3.79 43.78
N ASN A 265 9.22 3.35 44.66
CA ASN A 265 8.96 3.17 46.11
C ASN A 265 7.73 2.30 46.44
N GLY A 266 7.45 1.27 45.63
CA GLY A 266 6.32 0.37 45.86
C GLY A 266 4.94 0.96 45.51
N GLU A 267 4.91 2.15 44.92
CA GLU A 267 3.71 2.84 44.45
C GLU A 267 3.68 2.90 42.93
N THR A 268 2.47 2.97 42.38
CA THR A 268 2.24 3.29 40.96
C THR A 268 2.26 4.80 40.79
N TRP A 269 3.00 5.31 39.80
CA TRP A 269 3.09 6.74 39.52
C TRP A 269 2.44 7.12 38.20
N LEU A 270 1.85 8.30 38.20
CA LEU A 270 1.06 8.89 37.13
C LEU A 270 1.65 10.25 36.74
N LYS A 271 1.50 10.68 35.48
CA LYS A 271 1.97 12.00 34.98
C LYS A 271 0.80 12.92 34.62
N ALA A 272 0.94 14.20 34.94
CA ALA A 272 0.14 15.30 34.41
C ALA A 272 1.05 16.37 33.79
N HIS A 273 0.79 16.74 32.54
CA HIS A 273 1.47 17.84 31.84
C HIS A 273 0.74 19.16 32.07
N HIS A 274 1.47 20.26 32.23
CA HIS A 274 0.92 21.60 32.46
C HIS A 274 1.52 22.62 31.49
N SER A 275 0.64 23.33 30.78
CA SER A 275 0.94 24.53 29.99
C SER A 275 0.25 25.75 30.58
N ILE A 276 1.00 26.84 30.83
CA ILE A 276 0.49 28.07 31.43
C ILE A 276 1.02 29.28 30.66
N ASN A 277 0.19 30.28 30.36
CA ASN A 277 0.68 31.54 29.79
C ASN A 277 1.73 32.21 30.71
N ALA A 278 2.94 32.40 30.19
CA ALA A 278 4.03 33.05 30.89
C ALA A 278 3.78 34.56 30.99
N THR A 279 4.30 35.19 32.04
CA THR A 279 4.26 36.65 32.13
C THR A 279 5.41 37.23 31.31
N ALA A 280 5.10 38.17 30.40
CA ALA A 280 6.10 38.84 29.60
C ALA A 280 7.06 39.71 30.45
N GLY A 281 8.30 39.85 30.01
CA GLY A 281 9.34 40.68 30.61
C GLY A 281 10.61 39.93 31.02
N ASN A 282 11.58 40.67 31.55
CA ASN A 282 12.87 40.12 31.96
C ASN A 282 12.71 39.09 33.08
N SER A 283 13.27 37.91 32.84
CA SER A 283 13.21 36.75 33.70
C SER A 283 14.60 36.12 33.85
N SER A 284 15.10 36.06 35.07
CA SER A 284 16.40 35.44 35.41
C SER A 284 16.27 34.27 36.38
N SER A 285 15.06 34.01 36.87
CA SER A 285 14.77 32.95 37.83
C SER A 285 13.35 32.46 37.68
N PHE A 286 13.15 31.17 37.90
CA PHE A 286 11.86 30.52 37.94
C PHE A 286 11.51 30.16 39.37
N ILE A 287 10.32 30.51 39.81
CA ILE A 287 9.82 30.20 41.15
C ILE A 287 8.64 29.25 41.01
N LEU A 288 8.70 28.17 41.78
CA LEU A 288 7.69 27.13 41.86
C LEU A 288 7.21 27.05 43.32
N GLU A 289 5.94 27.32 43.55
CA GLU A 289 5.29 27.15 44.84
C GLU A 289 4.20 26.09 44.73
N LEU A 290 4.31 25.06 45.54
CA LEU A 290 3.26 24.06 45.74
C LEU A 290 2.53 24.38 47.04
N HIS A 291 1.20 24.48 47.03
CA HIS A 291 0.43 24.53 48.26
C HIS A 291 -0.90 23.76 48.19
N GLY A 292 -1.34 23.22 49.33
CA GLY A 292 -2.65 22.59 49.52
C GLY A 292 -3.74 23.61 49.86
N GLU A 293 -5.00 23.31 49.51
CA GLU A 293 -6.16 24.19 49.71
C GLU A 293 -6.83 24.04 51.10
N ASN A 294 -7.79 24.92 51.40
CA ASN A 294 -8.48 25.01 52.69
C ASN A 294 -9.29 23.75 53.05
N GLY A 295 -9.28 23.38 54.34
CA GLY A 295 -10.15 22.31 54.88
C GLY A 295 -9.58 20.90 54.79
N ARG A 296 -8.27 20.75 54.54
CA ARG A 296 -7.60 19.46 54.40
C ARG A 296 -7.14 18.91 55.74
N THR A 297 -7.26 17.59 55.91
CA THR A 297 -6.66 16.87 57.04
C THR A 297 -5.14 16.87 56.92
N ALA A 298 -4.44 16.64 58.03
CA ALA A 298 -2.99 16.50 57.99
C ALA A 298 -2.57 15.39 57.02
N GLU A 299 -1.58 15.66 56.18
CA GLU A 299 -1.09 14.70 55.19
C GLU A 299 0.35 15.01 54.79
N THR A 300 1.03 13.98 54.30
CA THR A 300 2.33 14.09 53.66
C THR A 300 2.27 13.35 52.33
N GLY A 301 3.09 13.77 51.37
CA GLY A 301 3.21 13.05 50.12
C GLY A 301 4.44 13.47 49.34
N MET A 302 4.67 12.77 48.24
CA MET A 302 5.80 13.00 47.36
C MET A 302 5.28 13.28 45.95
N LEU A 303 5.87 14.27 45.30
CA LEU A 303 5.66 14.58 43.89
C LEU A 303 7.01 14.74 43.23
N LEU A 304 7.07 14.52 41.93
CA LEU A 304 8.23 14.85 41.12
C LEU A 304 7.81 15.88 40.08
N VAL A 305 8.69 16.83 39.80
CA VAL A 305 8.48 17.84 38.76
C VAL A 305 9.64 17.78 37.78
N ALA A 306 9.33 17.75 36.48
CA ALA A 306 10.34 17.69 35.42
C ALA A 306 9.95 18.57 34.22
N ASN A 307 10.85 18.60 33.21
CA ASN A 307 10.62 19.24 31.92
C ASN A 307 10.14 20.69 31.99
N ILE A 308 10.58 21.43 33.02
CA ILE A 308 10.21 22.82 33.19
C ILE A 308 10.90 23.67 32.12
N GLN A 309 10.12 24.33 31.28
CA GLN A 309 10.64 25.22 30.24
C GLN A 309 9.71 26.41 30.00
N ILE A 310 10.28 27.51 29.53
CA ILE A 310 9.54 28.64 28.97
C ILE A 310 9.70 28.60 27.46
N THR A 311 8.59 28.62 26.74
CA THR A 311 8.54 28.64 25.29
C THR A 311 7.95 29.94 24.78
N GLU A 312 8.31 30.35 23.57
CA GLU A 312 7.74 31.52 22.89
C GLU A 312 7.19 31.12 21.53
N PRO A 313 6.15 31.81 21.01
CA PRO A 313 5.74 31.61 19.63
C PRO A 313 6.90 31.93 18.69
N ASP A 314 7.26 30.98 17.82
CA ASP A 314 8.34 31.09 16.84
C ASP A 314 8.21 32.43 16.11
N PRO A 315 9.14 33.39 16.26
CA PRO A 315 8.98 34.72 15.68
C PRO A 315 8.82 34.69 14.15
N ASN A 316 9.29 33.64 13.47
CA ASN A 316 9.20 33.45 12.03
C ASN A 316 8.07 32.51 11.59
N GLY A 317 7.42 31.82 12.53
CA GLY A 317 6.41 30.81 12.24
C GLY A 317 5.09 31.39 11.71
N GLU A 318 4.31 30.56 11.03
CA GLU A 318 2.92 30.87 10.70
C GLU A 318 2.01 30.53 11.89
N ALA A 319 1.06 31.41 12.19
CA ALA A 319 0.04 31.19 13.21
C ALA A 319 -0.75 29.89 12.93
N LEU A 320 -1.02 29.07 13.96
CA LEU A 320 -1.94 27.94 13.82
C LEU A 320 -3.30 28.49 13.36
N PRO A 321 -3.96 27.93 12.34
CA PRO A 321 -5.39 28.11 12.20
C PRO A 321 -6.04 27.50 13.44
N ASN A 322 -7.06 28.15 14.02
CA ASN A 322 -7.87 27.51 15.06
C ASN A 322 -8.35 26.16 14.52
N VAL A 323 -7.99 25.04 15.14
CA VAL A 323 -8.53 23.72 14.77
C VAL A 323 -9.94 23.65 15.33
N VAL A 324 -10.86 24.28 14.61
CA VAL A 324 -12.28 24.16 14.89
C VAL A 324 -12.77 23.00 14.01
N ASN A 325 -13.01 21.83 14.61
CA ASN A 325 -13.71 20.70 13.97
C ASN A 325 -15.18 21.07 13.67
N LYS A 326 -15.40 22.13 12.88
CA LYS A 326 -16.71 22.64 12.45
C LYS A 326 -16.75 22.94 10.96
N GLU A 327 -15.60 22.91 10.27
CA GLU A 327 -15.61 23.09 8.82
C GLU A 327 -16.04 21.80 8.15
N ASN A 328 -17.18 21.88 7.48
CA ASN A 328 -17.71 20.77 6.71
C ASN A 328 -16.73 20.38 5.59
N GLN A 329 -16.68 19.11 5.24
CA GLN A 329 -15.91 18.55 4.13
C GLN A 329 -16.19 19.23 2.77
N SER A 330 -17.27 19.98 2.62
CA SER A 330 -17.58 20.81 1.45
C SER A 330 -17.00 22.23 1.49
N ALA A 331 -16.46 22.68 2.62
CA ALA A 331 -15.81 23.98 2.82
C ALA A 331 -14.28 23.89 2.80
N VAL A 332 -13.69 22.89 3.46
CA VAL A 332 -12.22 22.75 3.64
C VAL A 332 -11.45 22.50 2.32
N ALA A 333 -10.15 22.79 2.21
CA ALA A 333 -9.42 22.57 0.95
C ALA A 333 -9.45 21.10 0.44
N PRO A 334 -9.51 20.84 -0.87
CA PRO A 334 -9.39 19.48 -1.40
C PRO A 334 -8.08 18.78 -0.98
N LEU A 335 -8.14 17.52 -0.54
CA LEU A 335 -6.93 16.76 -0.18
C LEU A 335 -6.01 16.59 -1.41
N LYS A 336 -6.61 16.26 -2.56
CA LYS A 336 -5.89 16.19 -3.84
C LYS A 336 -5.30 17.49 -4.35
N SER A 337 -5.62 18.64 -3.74
CA SER A 337 -4.92 19.89 -4.07
C SER A 337 -3.51 19.95 -3.51
N VAL A 338 -3.24 19.18 -2.44
CA VAL A 338 -1.91 19.01 -1.86
C VAL A 338 -1.24 17.76 -2.41
N TYR A 339 -1.96 16.65 -2.50
CA TYR A 339 -1.39 15.35 -2.90
C TYR A 339 -1.92 14.92 -4.26
N ASN A 340 -1.10 15.01 -5.29
CA ASN A 340 -1.42 14.52 -6.63
C ASN A 340 -0.14 14.21 -7.41
N LYS A 341 -0.27 13.49 -8.52
CA LYS A 341 0.89 13.18 -9.37
C LYS A 341 1.46 14.41 -10.10
N GLU A 342 0.69 15.47 -10.32
CA GLU A 342 1.13 16.67 -11.06
C GLU A 342 2.19 17.49 -10.30
N ASN A 343 2.18 17.43 -8.96
CA ASN A 343 3.20 18.07 -8.12
C ASN A 343 4.29 17.10 -7.61
N GLY A 344 4.42 15.92 -8.24
CA GLY A 344 5.44 14.93 -7.89
C GLY A 344 5.12 14.09 -6.66
N LEU A 345 3.88 14.10 -6.19
CA LEU A 345 3.40 13.27 -5.09
C LEU A 345 2.54 12.11 -5.64
N PHE A 346 1.66 11.57 -4.80
CA PHE A 346 0.87 10.38 -5.07
C PHE A 346 -0.62 10.71 -5.23
N MET A 347 -1.38 9.77 -5.79
CA MET A 347 -2.84 9.92 -5.87
C MET A 347 -3.47 9.69 -4.51
N VAL A 348 -4.49 10.49 -4.16
CA VAL A 348 -5.30 10.25 -2.97
C VAL A 348 -6.67 9.69 -3.33
N GLY A 349 -7.07 8.66 -2.59
CA GLY A 349 -8.29 7.90 -2.87
C GLY A 349 -9.17 7.66 -1.66
N SER A 350 -10.35 7.12 -1.93
CA SER A 350 -11.27 6.65 -0.88
C SER A 350 -12.05 5.42 -1.33
N ILE A 351 -12.62 4.68 -0.38
CA ILE A 351 -13.66 3.70 -0.73
C ILE A 351 -14.86 4.36 -1.42
N GLY A 352 -15.53 3.64 -2.31
CA GLY A 352 -16.87 3.99 -2.77
C GLY A 352 -17.24 3.43 -4.13
N THR A 353 -18.55 3.29 -4.36
CA THR A 353 -19.13 2.74 -5.59
C THR A 353 -20.02 3.79 -6.29
N GLY A 354 -20.26 3.63 -7.59
CA GLY A 354 -21.17 4.49 -8.33
C GLY A 354 -20.59 5.88 -8.66
N ALA A 355 -21.47 6.82 -9.02
CA ALA A 355 -21.05 8.14 -9.52
C ALA A 355 -20.25 8.96 -8.49
N VAL A 356 -19.12 9.54 -8.93
CA VAL A 356 -18.21 10.34 -8.12
C VAL A 356 -18.75 11.76 -8.00
N THR A 357 -19.33 12.09 -6.85
CA THR A 357 -19.94 13.39 -6.56
C THR A 357 -19.57 13.87 -5.15
N GLY A 358 -19.88 15.14 -4.85
CA GLY A 358 -19.69 15.72 -3.51
C GLY A 358 -18.26 15.60 -3.00
N THR A 359 -18.09 15.07 -1.79
CA THR A 359 -16.80 14.87 -1.13
C THR A 359 -15.85 14.01 -1.93
N ARG A 360 -16.35 12.92 -2.55
CA ARG A 360 -15.53 12.03 -3.36
C ARG A 360 -14.90 12.77 -4.53
N ALA A 361 -15.72 13.51 -5.28
CA ALA A 361 -15.26 14.33 -6.39
C ALA A 361 -14.31 15.46 -5.94
N ARG A 362 -14.55 16.02 -4.76
CA ARG A 362 -13.78 17.14 -4.24
C ARG A 362 -12.40 16.71 -3.75
N HIS A 363 -12.29 15.66 -2.94
CA HIS A 363 -11.05 15.33 -2.24
C HIS A 363 -10.20 14.27 -2.92
N TYR A 364 -10.79 13.39 -3.72
CA TYR A 364 -10.15 12.15 -4.17
C TYR A 364 -10.16 12.00 -5.69
N GLU A 365 -9.30 11.11 -6.19
CA GLU A 365 -9.18 10.79 -7.61
C GLU A 365 -9.16 9.29 -7.93
N ILE A 366 -8.88 8.42 -6.96
CA ILE A 366 -8.89 6.96 -7.11
C ILE A 366 -9.85 6.30 -6.12
N PHE A 367 -10.57 5.27 -6.56
CA PHE A 367 -11.62 4.63 -5.75
C PHE A 367 -11.54 3.11 -5.79
N VAL A 368 -11.91 2.50 -4.66
CA VAL A 368 -12.02 1.05 -4.49
C VAL A 368 -13.43 0.68 -4.03
N ASP A 369 -13.99 -0.39 -4.60
CA ASP A 369 -15.21 -1.02 -4.09
C ASP A 369 -14.83 -2.07 -3.05
N GLY A 370 -15.25 -1.87 -1.79
CA GLY A 370 -14.80 -2.74 -0.70
C GLY A 370 -15.37 -4.16 -0.71
N ASN A 371 -16.34 -4.51 -1.58
CA ASN A 371 -16.95 -5.85 -1.52
C ASN A 371 -17.34 -6.47 -2.87
N ASN A 372 -17.84 -5.70 -3.84
CA ASN A 372 -18.57 -6.29 -4.95
C ASN A 372 -17.68 -6.99 -6.00
N LEU A 373 -16.37 -6.75 -5.98
CA LEU A 373 -15.40 -7.36 -6.91
C LEU A 373 -14.65 -8.54 -6.28
N LYS A 374 -14.95 -8.90 -5.02
CA LYS A 374 -14.43 -10.12 -4.38
C LYS A 374 -14.94 -11.39 -5.09
N ALA A 375 -14.27 -12.53 -4.89
CA ALA A 375 -14.59 -13.77 -5.60
C ALA A 375 -16.01 -14.31 -5.32
N GLU A 376 -16.52 -14.23 -4.08
CA GLU A 376 -17.87 -14.70 -3.73
C GLU A 376 -19.00 -14.02 -4.54
N PRO A 377 -19.08 -12.68 -4.60
CA PRO A 377 -20.09 -12.03 -5.44
C PRO A 377 -19.80 -12.16 -6.94
N THR A 378 -18.53 -12.22 -7.35
CA THR A 378 -18.16 -12.16 -8.76
C THR A 378 -18.22 -13.51 -9.47
N HIS A 379 -17.92 -14.61 -8.78
CA HIS A 379 -17.92 -15.99 -9.31
C HIS A 379 -18.71 -16.96 -8.39
N PRO A 380 -20.00 -16.66 -8.10
CA PRO A 380 -20.76 -17.38 -7.09
C PRO A 380 -21.07 -18.84 -7.45
N ARG A 381 -20.94 -19.21 -8.74
CA ARG A 381 -21.37 -20.49 -9.29
C ARG A 381 -20.20 -21.18 -9.96
N GLY A 382 -19.95 -22.45 -9.63
CA GLY A 382 -18.83 -23.20 -10.18
C GLY A 382 -19.16 -23.95 -11.48
N PRO A 383 -18.15 -24.31 -12.27
CA PRO A 383 -18.34 -24.97 -13.55
C PRO A 383 -18.63 -26.47 -13.40
N ASN A 384 -19.51 -27.01 -14.24
CA ASN A 384 -19.97 -28.40 -14.18
C ASN A 384 -18.93 -29.45 -14.57
N TRP A 385 -17.84 -29.07 -15.25
CA TRP A 385 -16.70 -29.94 -15.55
C TRP A 385 -15.79 -30.16 -14.36
N LEU A 386 -15.84 -29.30 -13.33
CA LEU A 386 -15.01 -29.45 -12.14
C LEU A 386 -15.51 -30.64 -11.32
N LYS A 387 -14.68 -31.68 -11.23
CA LYS A 387 -14.97 -32.93 -10.51
C LYS A 387 -13.89 -33.21 -9.48
N SER A 388 -14.22 -34.07 -8.52
CA SER A 388 -13.21 -34.63 -7.62
C SER A 388 -12.26 -35.56 -8.39
N VAL A 389 -11.14 -35.93 -7.76
CA VAL A 389 -10.23 -36.97 -8.29
C VAL A 389 -10.89 -38.34 -8.47
N THR A 390 -12.07 -38.58 -7.89
CA THR A 390 -12.86 -39.80 -8.08
C THR A 390 -13.96 -39.65 -9.13
N GLY A 391 -14.05 -38.49 -9.79
CA GLY A 391 -15.06 -38.17 -10.81
C GLY A 391 -16.38 -37.64 -10.26
N GLU A 392 -16.51 -37.44 -8.95
CA GLU A 392 -17.75 -36.98 -8.33
C GLU A 392 -17.98 -35.47 -8.57
N PRO A 393 -19.22 -35.02 -8.81
CA PRO A 393 -19.54 -33.60 -8.91
C PRO A 393 -19.22 -32.83 -7.62
N LEU A 394 -18.69 -31.61 -7.77
CA LEU A 394 -18.54 -30.68 -6.64
C LEU A 394 -19.86 -29.97 -6.33
N SER A 395 -20.21 -29.87 -5.06
CA SER A 395 -21.41 -29.12 -4.63
C SER A 395 -21.27 -27.64 -5.02
N GLY A 396 -22.30 -27.07 -5.65
CA GLY A 396 -22.27 -25.69 -6.17
C GLY A 396 -21.51 -25.50 -7.48
N ALA A 397 -20.84 -26.54 -8.00
CA ALA A 397 -20.15 -26.53 -9.29
C ALA A 397 -20.96 -27.28 -10.36
N THR A 398 -22.11 -26.72 -10.74
CA THR A 398 -23.09 -27.36 -11.65
C THR A 398 -23.42 -26.52 -12.88
N THR A 399 -22.75 -25.38 -13.05
CA THR A 399 -23.08 -24.40 -14.09
C THR A 399 -22.34 -24.71 -15.38
N THR A 400 -22.99 -24.56 -16.53
CA THR A 400 -22.30 -24.65 -17.82
C THR A 400 -21.22 -23.55 -17.89
N PRO A 401 -19.99 -23.87 -18.32
CA PRO A 401 -18.90 -22.90 -18.32
C PRO A 401 -19.20 -21.63 -19.11
N GLY A 402 -18.74 -20.48 -18.60
CA GLY A 402 -18.87 -19.17 -19.24
C GLY A 402 -19.58 -18.15 -18.36
N LEU A 403 -20.16 -17.11 -18.98
CA LEU A 403 -20.72 -15.95 -18.28
C LEU A 403 -21.83 -16.27 -17.27
N ALA A 404 -22.51 -17.42 -17.42
CA ALA A 404 -23.51 -17.87 -16.45
C ALA A 404 -22.91 -18.11 -15.05
N GLU A 405 -21.60 -18.35 -14.94
CA GLU A 405 -20.91 -18.54 -13.67
C GLU A 405 -20.72 -17.22 -12.88
N TYR A 406 -20.74 -16.08 -13.57
CA TYR A 406 -20.26 -14.80 -13.04
C TYR A 406 -21.37 -13.79 -12.81
N ASN A 407 -21.12 -12.83 -11.92
CA ASN A 407 -21.89 -11.58 -11.80
C ASN A 407 -20.89 -10.42 -11.74
N PHE A 408 -21.12 -9.33 -12.48
CA PHE A 408 -20.18 -8.21 -12.48
C PHE A 408 -20.80 -6.93 -11.90
N PRO A 409 -20.10 -6.19 -11.04
CA PRO A 409 -20.50 -4.85 -10.58
C PRO A 409 -20.27 -3.76 -11.64
N THR A 410 -20.62 -4.03 -12.91
CA THR A 410 -20.29 -3.18 -14.07
C THR A 410 -20.74 -1.74 -13.88
N GLY A 411 -21.99 -1.54 -13.44
CA GLY A 411 -22.57 -0.20 -13.27
C GLY A 411 -21.84 0.65 -12.24
N SER A 412 -21.29 0.04 -11.17
CA SER A 412 -20.56 0.75 -10.13
C SER A 412 -19.26 1.37 -10.66
N TYR A 413 -18.45 0.57 -11.35
CA TYR A 413 -17.16 1.01 -11.89
C TYR A 413 -17.31 1.87 -13.15
N GLN A 414 -18.32 1.58 -13.98
CA GLN A 414 -18.65 2.41 -15.12
C GLN A 414 -19.06 3.82 -14.68
N ALA A 415 -19.88 3.95 -13.64
CA ALA A 415 -20.28 5.25 -13.13
C ALA A 415 -19.10 6.06 -12.60
N ILE A 416 -18.05 5.43 -12.05
CA ILE A 416 -16.82 6.13 -11.63
C ILE A 416 -16.10 6.71 -12.85
N ARG A 417 -15.85 5.87 -13.87
CA ARG A 417 -15.22 6.29 -15.13
C ARG A 417 -15.97 7.47 -15.78
N ASP A 418 -17.30 7.40 -15.78
CA ASP A 418 -18.17 8.35 -16.49
C ASP A 418 -18.44 9.65 -15.71
N SER A 419 -17.97 9.79 -14.47
CA SER A 419 -18.26 10.95 -13.61
C SER A 419 -17.37 12.18 -13.86
N GLY A 420 -16.35 12.07 -14.71
CA GLY A 420 -15.37 13.14 -14.97
C GLY A 420 -14.90 13.16 -16.42
N THR A 421 -13.91 13.98 -16.73
CA THR A 421 -13.20 13.87 -18.02
C THR A 421 -12.50 12.51 -18.10
N PRO A 422 -12.31 11.93 -19.29
CA PRO A 422 -11.61 10.64 -19.44
C PRO A 422 -10.27 10.64 -18.69
N GLY A 423 -10.05 9.62 -17.84
CA GLY A 423 -8.84 9.49 -17.01
C GLY A 423 -8.82 10.30 -15.71
N GLN A 424 -9.82 11.15 -15.47
CA GLN A 424 -9.88 11.97 -14.24
C GLN A 424 -9.99 11.09 -12.99
N TYR A 425 -10.93 10.14 -12.99
CA TYR A 425 -11.17 9.21 -11.89
C TYR A 425 -10.69 7.81 -12.23
N LYS A 426 -9.96 7.20 -11.29
CA LYS A 426 -9.32 5.90 -11.43
C LYS A 426 -10.00 4.87 -10.54
N ASN A 427 -9.89 3.60 -10.92
CA ASN A 427 -10.36 2.47 -10.12
C ASN A 427 -9.16 1.65 -9.62
N HIS A 428 -9.27 1.18 -8.39
CA HIS A 428 -8.42 0.14 -7.81
C HIS A 428 -9.28 -1.13 -7.64
N GLY A 429 -8.83 -2.24 -8.23
CA GLY A 429 -9.56 -3.50 -8.24
C GLY A 429 -9.23 -4.34 -7.01
N HIS A 430 -10.24 -4.74 -6.24
CA HIS A 430 -10.07 -5.52 -5.01
C HIS A 430 -11.14 -6.62 -4.94
N VAL A 431 -10.83 -7.91 -5.09
CA VAL A 431 -9.54 -8.61 -5.28
C VAL A 431 -9.83 -9.90 -6.07
N LEU A 432 -8.87 -10.42 -6.85
CA LEU A 432 -9.01 -11.69 -7.59
C LEU A 432 -8.91 -12.93 -6.69
N ALA A 433 -7.84 -13.07 -5.91
CA ALA A 433 -7.60 -14.22 -5.03
C ALA A 433 -7.48 -13.79 -3.57
N TRP A 434 -8.30 -14.38 -2.70
CA TRP A 434 -8.26 -14.13 -1.26
C TRP A 434 -8.82 -15.31 -0.48
N TYR A 435 -8.20 -15.68 0.64
CA TYR A 435 -8.63 -16.81 1.47
C TYR A 435 -10.02 -16.63 2.11
N ASN A 436 -10.51 -15.40 2.20
CA ASN A 436 -11.81 -15.06 2.75
C ASN A 436 -12.77 -14.59 1.65
N GLN A 437 -14.08 -14.65 1.91
CA GLN A 437 -15.14 -14.25 0.96
C GLN A 437 -14.95 -14.86 -0.45
N ALA A 438 -14.58 -16.15 -0.47
CA ALA A 438 -14.59 -17.00 -1.64
C ALA A 438 -15.85 -17.87 -1.66
N PRO A 439 -16.40 -18.17 -2.85
CA PRO A 439 -17.64 -18.91 -2.96
C PRO A 439 -17.48 -20.33 -2.39
N SER A 440 -18.55 -20.87 -1.81
CA SER A 440 -18.54 -22.16 -1.10
C SER A 440 -17.98 -23.31 -1.94
N TRP A 441 -18.21 -23.29 -3.25
CA TRP A 441 -17.74 -24.31 -4.16
C TRP A 441 -16.23 -24.29 -4.37
N MET A 442 -15.55 -23.13 -4.26
CA MET A 442 -14.09 -23.03 -4.28
C MET A 442 -13.51 -23.48 -2.93
N ARG A 443 -14.13 -23.05 -1.82
CA ARG A 443 -13.63 -23.32 -0.45
C ARG A 443 -13.55 -24.80 -0.07
N GLN A 444 -14.28 -25.68 -0.77
CA GLN A 444 -14.19 -27.13 -0.56
C GLN A 444 -12.96 -27.78 -1.22
N ILE A 445 -12.30 -27.11 -2.16
CA ILE A 445 -11.19 -27.66 -2.96
C ILE A 445 -9.93 -27.82 -2.09
N ILE A 446 -9.30 -29.00 -2.16
CA ILE A 446 -7.99 -29.29 -1.56
C ILE A 446 -7.08 -30.02 -2.58
N PRO A 447 -5.74 -29.98 -2.39
CA PRO A 447 -4.80 -30.72 -3.23
C PRO A 447 -5.09 -32.23 -3.29
N ALA A 448 -4.88 -32.83 -4.46
CA ALA A 448 -5.17 -34.25 -4.71
C ALA A 448 -4.35 -35.21 -3.84
N ASN A 449 -3.10 -34.84 -3.55
CA ASN A 449 -2.10 -35.66 -2.86
C ASN A 449 -2.22 -35.66 -1.34
N LEU A 450 -3.06 -34.80 -0.74
CA LEU A 450 -3.21 -34.77 0.72
C LEU A 450 -3.73 -36.11 1.27
N PRO A 451 -3.17 -36.63 2.38
CA PRO A 451 -3.66 -37.87 2.98
C PRO A 451 -5.06 -37.69 3.59
N SER A 452 -5.83 -38.79 3.68
CA SER A 452 -7.14 -38.76 4.36
C SER A 452 -6.98 -38.39 5.83
N GLY A 453 -7.79 -37.45 6.32
CA GLY A 453 -7.70 -36.97 7.72
C GLY A 453 -6.52 -36.02 7.98
N TYR A 454 -5.99 -35.36 6.94
CA TYR A 454 -4.94 -34.35 7.07
C TYR A 454 -5.31 -33.24 8.08
N THR A 455 -4.47 -33.02 9.09
CA THR A 455 -4.69 -32.02 10.16
C THR A 455 -3.68 -30.86 10.12
N GLY A 456 -2.88 -30.74 9.04
CA GLY A 456 -1.78 -29.79 8.96
C GLY A 456 -0.41 -30.37 9.35
N THR A 457 0.65 -29.65 8.99
CA THR A 457 2.06 -29.86 9.34
C THR A 457 2.69 -28.49 9.69
N SER A 458 3.92 -28.47 10.22
CA SER A 458 4.65 -27.21 10.45
C SER A 458 5.00 -26.45 9.17
N LYS A 459 5.00 -27.14 8.02
CA LYS A 459 5.28 -26.57 6.69
C LYS A 459 4.02 -26.24 5.89
N PHE A 460 2.89 -26.84 6.22
CA PHE A 460 1.61 -26.68 5.53
C PHE A 460 0.50 -26.73 6.59
N TYR A 461 0.11 -25.58 7.12
CA TYR A 461 -0.90 -25.49 8.17
C TYR A 461 -2.13 -24.79 7.59
N GLY A 462 -3.14 -25.55 7.17
CA GLY A 462 -4.29 -24.95 6.52
C GLY A 462 -5.39 -25.95 6.22
N LEU A 463 -6.40 -25.99 7.09
CA LEU A 463 -7.80 -26.23 6.70
C LEU A 463 -8.74 -25.29 7.50
N GLY A 464 -8.24 -24.12 7.92
CA GLY A 464 -8.89 -23.22 8.90
C GLY A 464 -10.29 -22.74 8.51
N ASN A 465 -11.22 -22.94 9.44
CA ASN A 465 -12.62 -22.48 9.52
C ASN A 465 -13.63 -22.96 8.46
N GLY A 466 -14.16 -24.17 8.69
CA GLY A 466 -15.56 -24.47 8.36
C GLY A 466 -15.81 -25.30 7.11
N VAL A 467 -14.91 -26.21 6.76
CA VAL A 467 -15.17 -27.19 5.71
C VAL A 467 -15.73 -28.47 6.35
N THR A 468 -17.03 -28.69 6.28
CA THR A 468 -17.63 -29.98 6.69
C THR A 468 -17.37 -31.09 5.68
N THR A 469 -16.94 -30.74 4.45
CA THR A 469 -16.69 -31.67 3.33
C THR A 469 -15.57 -31.13 2.42
N THR A 470 -14.34 -31.61 2.58
CA THR A 470 -13.21 -31.28 1.67
C THR A 470 -13.26 -32.18 0.42
N VAL A 471 -12.93 -31.63 -0.75
CA VAL A 471 -12.95 -32.32 -2.04
C VAL A 471 -11.59 -32.19 -2.71
N LYS A 472 -10.95 -33.34 -2.93
CA LYS A 472 -9.69 -33.43 -3.67
C LYS A 472 -9.91 -33.14 -5.15
N VAL A 473 -9.15 -32.20 -5.67
CA VAL A 473 -9.15 -31.82 -7.09
C VAL A 473 -7.71 -31.89 -7.60
N ASP A 474 -7.53 -32.31 -8.85
CA ASP A 474 -6.21 -32.33 -9.48
C ASP A 474 -5.69 -30.91 -9.75
N LYS A 475 -4.36 -30.77 -9.76
CA LYS A 475 -3.67 -29.50 -9.93
C LYS A 475 -4.10 -28.70 -11.15
N GLU A 476 -4.26 -29.39 -12.28
CA GLU A 476 -4.55 -28.75 -13.57
C GLU A 476 -5.99 -28.22 -13.61
N SER A 477 -6.94 -28.94 -13.02
CA SER A 477 -8.30 -28.44 -12.80
C SER A 477 -8.31 -27.20 -11.89
N ALA A 478 -7.55 -27.20 -10.79
CA ALA A 478 -7.45 -26.03 -9.90
C ALA A 478 -6.83 -24.82 -10.61
N ARG A 479 -5.75 -25.04 -11.39
CA ARG A 479 -5.11 -24.02 -12.22
C ARG A 479 -6.07 -23.44 -13.27
N ARG A 480 -6.81 -24.29 -13.98
CA ARG A 480 -7.81 -23.88 -14.97
C ARG A 480 -8.91 -23.02 -14.36
N VAL A 481 -9.39 -23.38 -13.17
CA VAL A 481 -10.40 -22.56 -12.46
C VAL A 481 -9.87 -21.15 -12.19
N GLN A 482 -8.66 -21.03 -11.64
CA GLN A 482 -8.08 -19.72 -11.28
C GLN A 482 -7.67 -18.90 -12.50
N TYR A 483 -7.20 -19.55 -13.56
CA TYR A 483 -6.97 -18.92 -14.85
C TYR A 483 -8.29 -18.34 -15.41
N ASN A 484 -9.34 -19.16 -15.53
CA ASN A 484 -10.64 -18.72 -16.05
C ASN A 484 -11.24 -17.58 -15.21
N HIS A 485 -11.14 -17.66 -13.88
CA HIS A 485 -11.57 -16.59 -12.98
C HIS A 485 -10.84 -15.27 -13.29
N THR A 486 -9.51 -15.29 -13.26
CA THR A 486 -8.66 -14.11 -13.52
C THR A 486 -8.94 -13.50 -14.89
N MET A 487 -8.94 -14.34 -15.93
CA MET A 487 -9.19 -13.92 -17.31
C MET A 487 -10.58 -13.29 -17.45
N THR A 488 -11.63 -13.96 -16.97
CA THR A 488 -13.01 -13.50 -17.17
C THR A 488 -13.28 -12.22 -16.39
N VAL A 489 -12.85 -12.14 -15.13
CA VAL A 489 -13.09 -10.97 -14.27
C VAL A 489 -12.34 -9.75 -14.79
N MET A 490 -11.03 -9.84 -15.04
CA MET A 490 -10.28 -8.68 -15.51
C MET A 490 -10.74 -8.25 -16.91
N ARG A 491 -10.90 -9.20 -17.84
CA ARG A 491 -11.30 -8.86 -19.22
C ARG A 491 -12.73 -8.36 -19.32
N HIS A 492 -13.63 -8.73 -18.40
CA HIS A 492 -14.93 -8.09 -18.33
C HIS A 492 -14.81 -6.56 -18.29
N PHE A 493 -13.83 -6.00 -17.56
CA PHE A 493 -13.64 -4.56 -17.45
C PHE A 493 -12.68 -3.99 -18.50
N LEU A 494 -11.62 -4.73 -18.85
CA LEU A 494 -10.48 -4.21 -19.62
C LEU A 494 -10.57 -4.39 -21.14
N THR A 495 -11.64 -5.02 -21.66
CA THR A 495 -11.92 -5.13 -23.11
C THR A 495 -13.38 -4.83 -23.44
N THR A 496 -13.67 -4.71 -24.74
CA THR A 496 -15.02 -4.59 -25.33
C THR A 496 -15.58 -5.94 -25.80
N ASP A 497 -14.84 -7.04 -25.64
CA ASP A 497 -15.24 -8.36 -26.14
C ASP A 497 -16.49 -8.93 -25.43
N ALA A 498 -17.52 -9.25 -26.21
CA ALA A 498 -18.79 -9.80 -25.74
C ALA A 498 -18.64 -11.15 -25.03
N LYS A 499 -17.60 -11.95 -25.30
CA LYS A 499 -17.39 -13.24 -24.63
C LYS A 499 -17.13 -13.12 -23.13
N TYR A 500 -16.62 -11.96 -22.68
CA TYR A 500 -16.43 -11.63 -21.27
C TYR A 500 -17.59 -10.80 -20.69
N GLY A 501 -18.73 -10.74 -21.39
CA GLY A 501 -19.90 -9.98 -20.94
C GLY A 501 -19.73 -8.48 -21.08
N SER A 502 -18.80 -8.03 -21.94
CA SER A 502 -18.56 -6.63 -22.28
C SER A 502 -19.30 -6.23 -23.57
N SER A 503 -19.12 -4.98 -24.02
CA SER A 503 -19.55 -4.53 -25.35
C SER A 503 -18.78 -3.29 -25.81
N GLU A 504 -18.70 -3.06 -27.12
CA GLU A 504 -18.18 -1.82 -27.71
C GLU A 504 -18.95 -0.59 -27.20
N SER A 505 -20.28 -0.69 -27.07
CA SER A 505 -21.13 0.41 -26.61
C SER A 505 -20.86 0.84 -25.17
N ARG A 506 -20.47 -0.10 -24.30
CA ARG A 506 -20.07 0.17 -22.92
C ARG A 506 -18.67 0.80 -22.88
N GLY A 507 -17.82 0.44 -23.84
CA GLY A 507 -16.40 0.76 -23.83
C GLY A 507 -15.65 -0.01 -22.74
N VAL A 508 -14.37 0.34 -22.58
CA VAL A 508 -13.47 -0.20 -21.56
C VAL A 508 -13.60 0.58 -20.26
N ILE A 509 -13.47 -0.09 -19.12
CA ILE A 509 -13.44 0.51 -17.78
C ILE A 509 -12.01 0.39 -17.25
N PRO A 510 -11.20 1.46 -17.32
CA PRO A 510 -9.80 1.39 -16.93
C PRO A 510 -9.66 1.24 -15.41
N PHE A 511 -8.74 0.37 -15.01
CA PHE A 511 -8.22 0.24 -13.66
C PHE A 511 -6.79 0.77 -13.63
N ASN A 512 -6.43 1.49 -12.58
CA ASN A 512 -5.06 1.95 -12.35
C ASN A 512 -4.19 0.84 -11.74
N SER A 513 -4.76 0.09 -10.81
CA SER A 513 -4.12 -1.02 -10.11
C SER A 513 -5.14 -2.08 -9.72
N TRP A 514 -4.67 -3.30 -9.44
CA TRP A 514 -5.52 -4.42 -9.08
C TRP A 514 -4.82 -5.35 -8.09
N ASP A 515 -5.47 -5.59 -6.95
CA ASP A 515 -5.05 -6.62 -6.00
C ASP A 515 -5.29 -8.01 -6.59
N VAL A 516 -4.20 -8.66 -7.00
CA VAL A 516 -4.24 -10.01 -7.57
C VAL A 516 -4.38 -11.03 -6.44
N LEU A 517 -3.60 -10.88 -5.38
CA LEU A 517 -3.61 -11.75 -4.21
C LEU A 517 -3.62 -10.90 -2.93
N ASN A 518 -4.52 -11.24 -2.02
CA ASN A 518 -4.69 -10.54 -0.76
C ASN A 518 -4.39 -11.44 0.46
N GLU A 519 -3.66 -10.90 1.43
CA GLU A 519 -3.51 -11.43 2.80
C GLU A 519 -2.93 -12.84 2.93
N GLU A 520 -1.95 -13.19 2.10
CA GLU A 520 -1.42 -14.56 2.10
C GLU A 520 -0.35 -14.80 3.18
N VAL A 521 0.36 -13.79 3.70
CA VAL A 521 1.35 -13.99 4.77
C VAL A 521 0.64 -14.07 6.14
N HIS A 522 1.00 -15.08 6.95
CA HIS A 522 0.27 -15.50 8.15
C HIS A 522 0.42 -14.55 9.36
N GLU A 523 -0.66 -14.36 10.14
CA GLU A 523 -0.71 -13.42 11.30
C GLU A 523 -1.22 -14.00 12.64
N SER A 524 -1.05 -15.30 12.92
CA SER A 524 -1.30 -15.92 14.25
C SER A 524 -2.75 -16.21 14.67
N ARG A 525 -3.69 -16.49 13.76
CA ARG A 525 -5.07 -16.81 14.18
C ARG A 525 -5.20 -18.06 15.09
N HIS A 526 -4.12 -18.84 15.21
CA HIS A 526 -3.86 -19.71 16.35
C HIS A 526 -2.47 -19.34 16.89
N SER A 527 -2.43 -18.91 18.15
CA SER A 527 -1.27 -18.40 18.88
C SER A 527 0.04 -19.12 18.57
N GLU A 528 1.12 -18.33 18.49
CA GLU A 528 2.54 -18.70 18.45
C GLU A 528 3.22 -18.55 17.07
N ASN A 529 3.74 -17.33 16.86
CA ASN A 529 4.79 -16.91 15.93
C ASN A 529 4.34 -16.21 14.63
N ILE A 530 4.51 -14.87 14.62
CA ILE A 530 4.99 -14.14 13.43
C ILE A 530 6.16 -14.95 12.83
N PRO A 531 6.34 -15.06 11.50
CA PRO A 531 7.45 -15.81 10.92
C PRO A 531 8.78 -15.51 11.61
N ALA A 532 9.26 -16.40 12.49
CA ALA A 532 10.45 -16.09 13.29
C ALA A 532 11.69 -15.89 12.40
N ASP A 533 11.65 -16.51 11.21
CA ASP A 533 12.61 -16.34 10.14
C ASP A 533 11.93 -15.76 8.89
N PRO A 534 12.10 -14.47 8.58
CA PRO A 534 11.52 -13.87 7.40
C PRO A 534 12.12 -14.39 6.08
N ASN A 535 13.25 -15.10 6.11
CA ASN A 535 13.84 -15.72 4.91
C ASN A 535 13.11 -17.01 4.50
N SER A 536 12.36 -17.61 5.42
CA SER A 536 11.53 -18.80 5.17
C SER A 536 10.09 -18.44 4.75
N TRP A 537 9.94 -17.51 3.80
CA TRP A 537 8.63 -16.93 3.47
C TRP A 537 7.61 -17.96 2.95
N LYS A 538 8.04 -19.02 2.25
CA LYS A 538 7.14 -20.10 1.75
C LYS A 538 6.42 -20.84 2.88
N ALA A 539 7.09 -21.02 4.02
CA ALA A 539 6.53 -21.63 5.23
C ALA A 539 5.67 -20.64 6.04
N SER A 540 5.63 -19.38 5.64
CA SER A 540 4.94 -18.28 6.34
C SER A 540 3.59 -17.94 5.72
N LEU A 541 3.16 -18.67 4.70
CA LEU A 541 1.91 -18.43 3.99
C LEU A 541 0.73 -19.12 4.71
N LYS A 542 -0.48 -18.56 4.56
CA LYS A 542 -1.73 -19.15 5.08
C LYS A 542 -2.13 -20.45 4.38
N HIS A 543 -1.57 -20.69 3.19
CA HIS A 543 -1.79 -21.90 2.41
C HIS A 543 -3.27 -22.16 2.15
N THR A 544 -3.94 -21.14 1.62
CA THR A 544 -5.36 -21.19 1.26
C THR A 544 -5.70 -22.43 0.44
N ASN A 545 -6.61 -23.28 0.96
CA ASN A 545 -6.84 -24.66 0.47
C ASN A 545 -6.94 -24.79 -1.06
N TRP A 546 -7.71 -23.92 -1.71
CA TRP A 546 -7.93 -24.01 -3.16
C TRP A 546 -6.83 -23.32 -3.99
N LEU A 547 -6.08 -22.39 -3.40
CA LEU A 547 -4.92 -21.78 -4.07
C LEU A 547 -3.74 -22.76 -4.05
N VAL A 548 -3.51 -23.43 -2.92
CA VAL A 548 -2.45 -24.45 -2.83
C VAL A 548 -2.75 -25.68 -3.67
N ALA A 549 -4.02 -25.98 -3.97
CA ALA A 549 -4.37 -27.00 -4.95
C ALA A 549 -3.76 -26.73 -6.34
N MET A 550 -3.39 -25.49 -6.68
CA MET A 550 -2.66 -25.17 -7.92
C MET A 550 -1.19 -25.61 -7.92
N SER A 551 -0.62 -25.94 -6.75
CA SER A 551 0.78 -26.36 -6.59
C SER A 551 0.90 -27.77 -6.03
N ASP A 552 -0.20 -28.52 -5.88
CA ASP A 552 -0.23 -29.85 -5.28
C ASP A 552 0.55 -29.92 -3.95
N ASP A 553 0.43 -28.93 -3.05
CA ASP A 553 1.22 -28.85 -1.79
C ASP A 553 2.76 -28.72 -1.92
N GLN A 554 3.32 -28.73 -3.12
CA GLN A 554 4.77 -28.60 -3.38
C GLN A 554 5.25 -27.14 -3.32
N ILE A 555 5.02 -26.47 -2.20
CA ILE A 555 5.36 -25.05 -1.98
C ILE A 555 6.87 -24.77 -2.07
N ASP A 556 7.71 -25.77 -1.75
CA ASP A 556 9.17 -25.69 -1.79
C ASP A 556 9.74 -26.03 -3.20
N GLY A 557 8.88 -26.33 -4.18
CA GLY A 557 9.26 -26.72 -5.54
C GLY A 557 9.72 -25.56 -6.43
N ASP A 558 9.62 -25.75 -7.74
CA ASP A 558 9.92 -24.69 -8.72
C ASP A 558 9.05 -23.46 -8.44
N ILE A 559 9.70 -22.31 -8.26
CA ILE A 559 9.04 -21.04 -7.97
C ILE A 559 8.08 -20.64 -9.10
N LYS A 560 8.36 -21.01 -10.36
CA LYS A 560 7.49 -20.73 -11.51
C LYS A 560 6.19 -21.55 -11.50
N GLU A 561 6.15 -22.63 -10.72
CA GLU A 561 4.97 -23.50 -10.51
C GLU A 561 4.22 -23.15 -9.21
N HIS A 562 4.73 -22.21 -8.41
CA HIS A 562 4.11 -21.75 -7.17
C HIS A 562 2.84 -20.95 -7.47
N TYR A 563 1.77 -21.18 -6.70
CA TYR A 563 0.45 -20.58 -6.98
C TYR A 563 0.48 -19.05 -7.00
N VAL A 564 1.27 -18.40 -6.14
CA VAL A 564 1.44 -16.94 -6.16
C VAL A 564 2.03 -16.48 -7.50
N TYR A 565 3.08 -17.14 -7.99
CA TYR A 565 3.68 -16.82 -9.28
C TYR A 565 2.66 -16.95 -10.42
N LEU A 566 1.92 -18.06 -10.43
CA LEU A 566 0.90 -18.35 -11.43
C LEU A 566 -0.24 -17.32 -11.43
N LEU A 567 -0.75 -16.93 -10.25
CA LEU A 567 -1.82 -15.92 -10.15
C LEU A 567 -1.42 -14.59 -10.82
N PHE A 568 -0.22 -14.09 -10.53
CA PHE A 568 0.27 -12.87 -11.15
C PHE A 568 0.55 -13.05 -12.65
N LYS A 569 1.13 -14.20 -13.06
CA LYS A 569 1.31 -14.54 -14.49
C LYS A 569 -0.02 -14.53 -15.24
N TYR A 570 -1.09 -15.05 -14.63
CA TYR A 570 -2.43 -15.05 -15.22
C TYR A 570 -2.97 -13.63 -15.35
N ALA A 571 -2.77 -12.79 -14.34
CA ALA A 571 -3.19 -11.39 -14.36
C ALA A 571 -2.45 -10.59 -15.44
N HIS A 572 -1.16 -10.84 -15.66
CA HIS A 572 -0.42 -10.28 -16.81
C HIS A 572 -1.01 -10.68 -18.16
N ILE A 573 -1.39 -11.96 -18.34
CA ILE A 573 -2.04 -12.45 -19.58
C ILE A 573 -3.45 -11.84 -19.75
N ALA A 574 -4.15 -11.62 -18.63
CA ALA A 574 -5.47 -11.03 -18.61
C ALA A 574 -5.45 -9.52 -18.95
N ALA A 575 -4.38 -8.82 -18.56
CA ALA A 575 -4.13 -7.40 -18.77
C ALA A 575 -2.76 -7.14 -19.42
N PRO A 576 -2.59 -7.52 -20.70
CA PRO A 576 -1.28 -7.49 -21.35
C PRO A 576 -0.91 -6.06 -21.80
N ASN A 577 0.36 -5.71 -21.67
CA ASN A 577 0.97 -4.67 -22.51
C ASN A 577 1.33 -5.24 -23.90
N ALA A 578 1.87 -4.40 -24.79
CA ALA A 578 2.29 -4.86 -26.12
C ALA A 578 3.34 -5.99 -26.10
N LYS A 579 4.29 -5.97 -25.13
CA LYS A 579 5.34 -6.98 -25.01
C LYS A 579 4.78 -8.32 -24.51
N MET A 580 3.88 -8.31 -23.54
CA MET A 580 3.14 -9.48 -23.09
C MET A 580 2.34 -10.09 -24.23
N ALA A 581 1.63 -9.25 -25.01
CA ALA A 581 0.84 -9.74 -26.14
C ALA A 581 1.72 -10.45 -27.18
N ALA A 582 2.88 -9.88 -27.50
CA ALA A 582 3.87 -10.48 -28.39
C ALA A 582 4.47 -11.77 -27.81
N ALA A 583 4.83 -11.78 -26.52
CA ALA A 583 5.43 -12.92 -25.85
C ALA A 583 4.45 -14.09 -25.72
N TYR A 584 3.19 -13.83 -25.34
CA TYR A 584 2.13 -14.83 -25.30
C TYR A 584 1.91 -15.45 -26.68
N LYS A 585 1.85 -14.62 -27.73
CA LYS A 585 1.72 -15.07 -29.12
C LYS A 585 2.90 -15.96 -29.54
N ALA A 586 4.13 -15.55 -29.22
CA ALA A 586 5.34 -16.29 -29.57
C ALA A 586 5.43 -17.65 -28.88
N ASN A 587 4.95 -17.74 -27.64
CA ASN A 587 5.02 -18.96 -26.82
C ASN A 587 3.70 -19.74 -26.75
N TYR A 588 2.68 -19.37 -27.54
CA TYR A 588 1.32 -19.90 -27.43
C TYR A 588 1.25 -21.43 -27.53
N ALA A 589 2.06 -22.03 -28.40
CA ALA A 589 2.08 -23.48 -28.61
C ALA A 589 2.54 -24.24 -27.34
N ASP A 590 3.45 -23.65 -26.58
CA ASP A 590 4.09 -24.23 -25.41
C ASP A 590 3.33 -23.94 -24.11
N LEU A 591 2.31 -23.08 -24.17
CA LEU A 591 1.44 -22.85 -23.02
C LEU A 591 0.63 -24.10 -22.68
N PRO A 592 0.36 -24.36 -21.39
CA PRO A 592 -0.58 -25.39 -20.99
C PRO A 592 -1.96 -25.17 -21.64
N GLU A 593 -2.66 -26.25 -21.98
CA GLU A 593 -3.96 -26.18 -22.66
C GLU A 593 -4.98 -25.27 -21.96
N TYR A 594 -5.00 -25.25 -20.62
CA TYR A 594 -5.91 -24.38 -19.88
C TYR A 594 -5.57 -22.89 -19.97
N MET A 595 -4.35 -22.52 -20.39
CA MET A 595 -3.93 -21.13 -20.63
C MET A 595 -4.10 -20.69 -22.09
N LYS A 596 -4.53 -21.59 -22.97
CA LYS A 596 -4.85 -21.25 -24.36
C LYS A 596 -6.24 -20.65 -24.41
N LEU A 597 -6.38 -19.49 -25.02
CA LEU A 597 -7.66 -18.79 -25.09
C LEU A 597 -8.59 -19.50 -26.10
N ASP A 598 -9.69 -20.06 -25.61
CA ASP A 598 -10.70 -20.77 -26.39
C ASP A 598 -11.33 -19.87 -27.48
N GLY A 599 -10.79 -19.90 -28.70
CA GLY A 599 -11.51 -19.52 -29.92
C GLY A 599 -11.16 -18.18 -30.59
N HIS A 600 -10.10 -17.47 -30.18
CA HIS A 600 -9.62 -16.27 -30.88
C HIS A 600 -8.24 -16.52 -31.52
N ASP A 601 -8.32 -17.23 -32.64
CA ASP A 601 -7.29 -17.56 -33.63
C ASP A 601 -6.26 -18.66 -33.28
N ALA A 602 -5.88 -19.42 -34.30
CA ALA A 602 -4.78 -20.38 -34.26
C ALA A 602 -3.40 -19.68 -34.25
N ASN A 603 -3.36 -18.35 -34.08
CA ASN A 603 -2.16 -17.51 -34.12
C ASN A 603 -1.85 -16.87 -32.76
N GLY A 604 -2.51 -17.26 -31.65
CA GLY A 604 -2.24 -16.75 -30.31
C GLY A 604 -2.63 -15.28 -30.07
N SER A 605 -3.71 -14.79 -30.68
CA SER A 605 -4.13 -13.39 -30.53
C SER A 605 -4.73 -13.10 -29.16
N ILE A 606 -4.24 -12.03 -28.55
CA ILE A 606 -4.88 -11.36 -27.45
C ILE A 606 -5.58 -10.13 -28.09
N ASP A 607 -6.93 -10.06 -28.06
CA ASP A 607 -7.81 -8.96 -28.53
C ASP A 607 -7.32 -7.49 -28.30
N ALA A 608 -8.03 -6.47 -28.81
CA ALA A 608 -7.65 -5.07 -28.57
C ALA A 608 -7.94 -4.65 -27.10
N TYR A 609 -6.90 -4.51 -26.27
CA TYR A 609 -6.96 -4.14 -24.85
C TYR A 609 -6.44 -2.73 -24.59
N ILE A 610 -6.44 -2.32 -23.32
CA ILE A 610 -5.57 -1.27 -22.81
C ILE A 610 -4.10 -1.75 -22.82
N VAL A 611 -3.52 -1.93 -24.00
CA VAL A 611 -2.10 -2.29 -24.14
C VAL A 611 -1.17 -1.14 -23.75
N ASP A 612 -1.68 0.10 -23.81
CA ASP A 612 -0.91 1.32 -23.55
C ASP A 612 -0.77 1.62 -22.05
N SER A 613 -1.67 1.09 -21.21
CA SER A 613 -1.72 1.39 -19.77
C SER A 613 -2.46 0.29 -18.99
N PRO A 614 -1.94 -0.94 -18.95
CA PRO A 614 -2.53 -1.99 -18.12
C PRO A 614 -2.50 -1.58 -16.64
N PRO A 615 -3.46 -2.06 -15.81
CA PRO A 615 -3.41 -1.85 -14.37
C PRO A 615 -2.12 -2.45 -13.79
N LYS A 616 -1.54 -1.76 -12.82
CA LYS A 616 -0.47 -2.32 -11.99
C LYS A 616 -0.99 -3.49 -11.18
N LEU A 617 -0.25 -4.59 -11.18
CA LEU A 617 -0.62 -5.81 -10.45
C LEU A 617 -0.06 -5.77 -9.03
N THR A 618 -0.96 -5.81 -8.04
CA THR A 618 -0.63 -5.56 -6.63
C THR A 618 -0.74 -6.83 -5.79
N TYR A 619 0.27 -7.08 -4.94
CA TYR A 619 0.13 -7.98 -3.80
C TYR A 619 -0.27 -7.14 -2.59
N ASN A 620 -1.41 -7.45 -1.97
CA ASN A 620 -1.99 -6.62 -0.90
C ASN A 620 -2.03 -7.37 0.43
N ASP A 621 -1.59 -6.75 1.53
CA ASP A 621 -1.63 -7.37 2.85
C ASP A 621 -1.72 -6.33 3.99
N TYR A 622 -2.23 -6.75 5.15
CA TYR A 622 -2.31 -5.93 6.36
C TYR A 622 -1.21 -6.27 7.37
N ASP A 623 -1.12 -5.48 8.43
CA ASP A 623 -0.09 -5.59 9.48
C ASP A 623 1.34 -5.53 8.92
N ILE A 624 1.55 -4.86 7.79
CA ILE A 624 2.88 -4.62 7.22
C ILE A 624 3.69 -3.64 8.09
N SER A 625 3.04 -2.94 9.02
CA SER A 625 3.72 -2.27 10.14
C SER A 625 4.37 -3.24 11.14
N SER A 626 4.26 -4.56 10.95
CA SER A 626 5.13 -5.56 11.57
C SER A 626 6.37 -5.76 10.70
N ARG A 627 7.55 -5.34 11.20
CA ARG A 627 8.82 -5.42 10.46
C ARG A 627 9.12 -6.81 9.90
N THR A 628 8.82 -7.85 10.66
CA THR A 628 9.04 -9.23 10.22
C THR A 628 8.09 -9.62 9.09
N LYS A 629 6.80 -9.27 9.18
CA LYS A 629 5.83 -9.52 8.10
C LYS A 629 6.22 -8.74 6.84
N ALA A 630 6.62 -7.47 6.99
CA ALA A 630 7.14 -6.66 5.90
C ALA A 630 8.34 -7.32 5.21
N ARG A 631 9.31 -7.82 6.00
CA ARG A 631 10.49 -8.50 5.49
C ARG A 631 10.17 -9.84 4.81
N THR A 632 9.21 -10.60 5.34
CA THR A 632 8.70 -11.82 4.70
C THR A 632 8.10 -11.51 3.32
N ALA A 633 7.25 -10.49 3.21
CA ALA A 633 6.67 -10.06 1.93
C ALA A 633 7.75 -9.54 0.97
N TYR A 634 8.72 -8.76 1.45
CA TYR A 634 9.87 -8.32 0.66
C TYR A 634 10.65 -9.50 0.05
N ASN A 635 10.99 -10.51 0.85
CA ASN A 635 11.73 -11.69 0.39
C ASN A 635 10.92 -12.50 -0.65
N MET A 636 9.61 -12.65 -0.43
CA MET A 636 8.70 -13.29 -1.39
C MET A 636 8.68 -12.53 -2.73
N ILE A 637 8.44 -11.22 -2.70
CA ILE A 637 8.37 -10.39 -3.91
C ILE A 637 9.71 -10.44 -4.65
N ARG A 638 10.83 -10.31 -3.94
CA ARG A 638 12.18 -10.37 -4.53
C ARG A 638 12.40 -11.69 -5.27
N GLU A 639 12.12 -12.84 -4.64
CA GLU A 639 12.32 -14.16 -5.26
C GLU A 639 11.41 -14.34 -6.49
N LEU A 640 10.12 -14.03 -6.35
CA LEU A 640 9.13 -14.16 -7.43
C LEU A 640 9.46 -13.27 -8.63
N ASN A 641 9.76 -11.99 -8.38
CA ASN A 641 10.04 -11.02 -9.45
C ASN A 641 11.40 -11.28 -10.10
N THR A 642 12.39 -11.80 -9.36
CA THR A 642 13.66 -12.26 -9.96
C THR A 642 13.43 -13.44 -10.89
N ALA A 643 12.61 -14.42 -10.49
CA ALA A 643 12.30 -15.57 -11.33
C ALA A 643 11.57 -15.16 -12.63
N TRP A 644 10.70 -14.16 -12.54
CA TRP A 644 9.94 -13.61 -13.67
C TRP A 644 10.79 -13.00 -14.77
N LEU A 645 11.95 -12.42 -14.44
CA LEU A 645 12.88 -11.85 -15.44
C LEU A 645 13.32 -12.87 -16.50
N SER A 646 13.25 -14.17 -16.17
CA SER A 646 13.61 -15.29 -17.05
C SER A 646 12.39 -16.07 -17.58
N ASP A 647 11.16 -15.62 -17.34
CA ASP A 647 9.98 -16.27 -17.89
C ASP A 647 9.87 -15.97 -19.39
N PRO A 648 9.52 -16.95 -20.24
CA PRO A 648 9.26 -16.70 -21.66
C PRO A 648 8.18 -15.64 -21.93
N LEU A 649 7.29 -15.39 -20.96
CA LEU A 649 6.27 -14.35 -21.04
C LEU A 649 6.72 -13.00 -20.47
N TYR A 650 7.95 -12.82 -19.98
CA TYR A 650 8.41 -11.57 -19.36
C TYR A 650 8.13 -10.34 -20.23
N ASP A 651 7.30 -9.43 -19.71
CA ASP A 651 6.77 -8.29 -20.48
C ASP A 651 7.45 -6.95 -20.16
N GLY A 652 8.59 -6.98 -19.48
CA GLY A 652 9.31 -5.78 -19.06
C GLY A 652 8.77 -5.13 -17.80
N ARG A 653 7.68 -5.64 -17.21
CA ARG A 653 7.16 -5.21 -15.92
C ARG A 653 7.50 -6.25 -14.84
N PRO A 654 7.74 -5.87 -13.58
CA PRO A 654 7.82 -6.83 -12.48
C PRO A 654 6.57 -7.71 -12.39
N LEU A 655 6.70 -8.96 -11.93
CA LEU A 655 5.55 -9.88 -11.82
C LEU A 655 4.51 -9.36 -10.82
N ILE A 656 5.00 -8.98 -9.64
CA ILE A 656 4.28 -8.17 -8.67
C ILE A 656 4.76 -6.74 -8.89
N GLU A 657 3.91 -5.89 -9.45
CA GLU A 657 4.29 -4.52 -9.79
C GLU A 657 4.26 -3.60 -8.58
N ASP A 658 3.24 -3.73 -7.72
CA ASP A 658 3.13 -2.90 -6.52
C ASP A 658 3.00 -3.75 -5.24
N MET A 659 3.60 -3.27 -4.15
CA MET A 659 3.28 -3.73 -2.80
C MET A 659 2.14 -2.89 -2.22
N GLY A 660 0.99 -3.52 -2.02
CA GLY A 660 -0.20 -2.95 -1.38
C GLY A 660 -0.17 -3.13 0.13
N ILE A 661 -0.10 -2.04 0.86
CA ILE A 661 -0.19 -1.98 2.32
C ILE A 661 -1.62 -1.58 2.66
N GLN A 662 -2.41 -2.48 3.24
CA GLN A 662 -3.78 -2.15 3.63
C GLN A 662 -3.79 -0.97 4.60
N GLY A 663 -2.96 -1.01 5.65
CA GLY A 663 -2.85 0.10 6.60
C GLY A 663 -4.05 0.22 7.54
N HIS A 664 -4.72 -0.90 7.85
CA HIS A 664 -5.71 -1.02 8.94
C HIS A 664 -5.03 -0.97 10.32
N ASP A 665 -4.41 0.16 10.62
CA ASP A 665 -3.53 0.31 11.76
C ASP A 665 -4.24 0.92 12.97
N ALA A 666 -3.48 1.09 14.04
CA ALA A 666 -3.90 1.76 15.26
C ALA A 666 -2.87 2.82 15.63
N VAL A 667 -3.34 3.91 16.24
CA VAL A 667 -2.46 4.90 16.87
C VAL A 667 -1.59 4.20 17.92
N LYS A 668 -0.27 4.22 17.70
CA LYS A 668 0.74 3.60 18.55
C LYS A 668 2.08 4.34 18.43
N GLU A 669 2.97 4.12 19.38
CA GLU A 669 4.22 4.85 19.58
C GLU A 669 5.19 4.77 18.39
N THR A 670 5.18 3.66 17.63
CA THR A 670 6.16 3.37 16.56
C THR A 670 5.55 3.16 15.17
N LEU A 671 4.26 3.49 14.97
CA LEU A 671 3.57 3.16 13.72
C LEU A 671 4.28 3.73 12.49
N ALA A 672 4.74 4.97 12.58
CA ALA A 672 5.34 5.66 11.45
C ALA A 672 6.74 5.13 11.15
N SER A 673 7.56 4.88 12.17
CA SER A 673 8.90 4.30 11.97
C SER A 673 8.87 2.83 11.54
N ASP A 674 7.87 2.05 11.96
CA ASP A 674 7.70 0.69 11.49
C ASP A 674 7.21 0.63 10.03
N ASN A 675 6.28 1.51 9.63
CA ASN A 675 5.93 1.66 8.22
C ASN A 675 7.10 2.24 7.40
N GLN A 676 7.92 3.13 7.97
CA GLN A 676 9.13 3.61 7.31
C GLN A 676 10.12 2.48 6.98
N TYR A 677 10.30 1.52 7.89
CA TYR A 677 11.09 0.31 7.63
C TYR A 677 10.52 -0.48 6.44
N ALA A 678 9.21 -0.72 6.44
CA ALA A 678 8.55 -1.44 5.35
C ALA A 678 8.67 -0.70 4.00
N MET A 679 8.40 0.61 3.98
CA MET A 679 8.51 1.42 2.77
C MET A 679 9.95 1.45 2.23
N ALA A 680 10.97 1.48 3.10
CA ALA A 680 12.37 1.39 2.67
C ALA A 680 12.73 0.04 2.03
N LEU A 681 12.21 -1.08 2.55
CA LEU A 681 12.38 -2.39 1.92
C LEU A 681 11.80 -2.41 0.50
N TYR A 682 10.57 -1.91 0.32
CA TYR A 682 9.93 -1.97 -0.98
C TYR A 682 10.50 -0.92 -1.95
N ALA A 683 10.88 0.25 -1.46
CA ALA A 683 11.58 1.27 -2.26
C ALA A 683 12.92 0.75 -2.78
N SER A 684 13.66 -0.06 -2.01
CA SER A 684 14.89 -0.69 -2.51
C SER A 684 14.61 -1.65 -3.67
N LEU A 685 13.51 -2.41 -3.64
CA LEU A 685 13.11 -3.23 -4.79
C LEU A 685 12.72 -2.38 -6.01
N VAL A 686 12.12 -1.21 -5.82
CA VAL A 686 11.86 -0.27 -6.91
C VAL A 686 13.17 0.24 -7.52
N ASP A 687 14.14 0.62 -6.67
CA ASP A 687 15.46 1.08 -7.11
C ASP A 687 16.22 -0.02 -7.88
N GLU A 688 15.99 -1.30 -7.55
CA GLU A 688 16.54 -2.47 -8.24
C GLU A 688 15.76 -2.88 -9.51
N GLY A 689 14.64 -2.21 -9.83
CA GLY A 689 13.77 -2.58 -10.95
C GLY A 689 12.96 -3.86 -10.74
N LEU A 690 12.95 -4.38 -9.50
CA LEU A 690 12.17 -5.55 -9.09
C LEU A 690 10.79 -5.19 -8.56
N LEU A 691 10.42 -3.92 -8.46
CA LEU A 691 9.09 -3.42 -8.10
C LEU A 691 8.83 -2.13 -8.89
N SER A 692 7.58 -1.74 -9.07
CA SER A 692 7.19 -0.49 -9.73
C SER A 692 6.66 0.56 -8.76
N GLY A 693 6.22 0.18 -7.57
CA GLY A 693 5.75 1.13 -6.57
C GLY A 693 5.11 0.50 -5.34
N ILE A 694 4.66 1.38 -4.45
CA ILE A 694 4.01 1.05 -3.18
C ILE A 694 2.63 1.72 -3.18
N ALA A 695 1.63 1.02 -2.68
CA ALA A 695 0.30 1.58 -2.46
C ALA A 695 -0.07 1.45 -1.00
N PHE A 696 -0.71 2.47 -0.42
CA PHE A 696 -1.56 2.25 0.75
C PHE A 696 -3.00 2.14 0.25
N SER A 697 -3.57 0.94 0.31
CA SER A 697 -4.83 0.60 -0.38
C SER A 697 -6.06 0.77 0.51
N GLU A 698 -5.93 0.73 1.84
CA GLU A 698 -7.06 0.66 2.79
C GLU A 698 -6.83 1.47 4.08
N PHE A 699 -6.11 2.59 4.01
CA PHE A 699 -5.58 3.26 5.19
C PHE A 699 -6.69 3.85 6.09
N ASP A 700 -6.70 3.41 7.34
CA ASP A 700 -7.51 3.97 8.42
C ASP A 700 -6.84 3.72 9.79
N LEU A 701 -7.25 4.47 10.81
CA LEU A 701 -6.62 4.40 12.13
C LEU A 701 -7.63 4.11 13.23
N LYS A 702 -7.44 3.02 13.95
CA LYS A 702 -8.09 2.82 15.25
C LYS A 702 -7.42 3.68 16.32
N LEU A 703 -8.19 3.99 17.37
CA LEU A 703 -7.68 4.66 18.55
C LEU A 703 -7.81 3.74 19.79
N PRO A 704 -6.77 2.96 20.12
CA PRO A 704 -6.72 2.15 21.33
C PRO A 704 -6.92 2.94 22.62
N THR A 705 -7.32 2.25 23.69
CA THR A 705 -7.38 2.83 25.04
C THR A 705 -5.99 3.15 25.62
N SER A 706 -4.92 2.61 25.04
CA SER A 706 -3.53 2.92 25.38
C SER A 706 -3.02 4.19 24.70
N SER A 707 -3.72 4.72 23.69
CA SER A 707 -3.34 5.98 23.04
C SER A 707 -3.56 7.18 23.98
N PRO A 708 -2.85 8.31 23.75
CA PRO A 708 -2.98 9.49 24.60
C PRO A 708 -4.43 9.94 24.77
N GLY A 709 -4.84 10.15 26.03
CA GLY A 709 -6.21 10.51 26.39
C GLY A 709 -7.20 9.35 26.54
N GLY A 710 -6.75 8.09 26.56
CA GLY A 710 -7.59 6.89 26.51
C GLY A 710 -8.79 6.78 27.47
N GLY A 711 -9.81 6.00 27.07
CA GLY A 711 -11.01 5.71 27.88
C GLY A 711 -12.27 5.11 27.19
N ALA A 712 -12.30 4.81 25.88
CA ALA A 712 -13.47 4.19 25.23
C ALA A 712 -13.10 3.25 24.07
N ILE A 713 -13.95 2.24 23.80
CA ILE A 713 -13.85 1.28 22.69
C ILE A 713 -14.95 1.60 21.67
N ALA A 714 -14.57 1.94 20.43
CA ALA A 714 -15.39 2.06 19.20
C ALA A 714 -16.52 3.12 19.18
N PRO A 715 -16.82 3.69 17.99
CA PRO A 715 -16.68 5.12 17.70
C PRO A 715 -17.45 5.99 18.70
N ALA A 716 -16.75 6.40 19.74
CA ALA A 716 -17.20 7.40 20.69
C ALA A 716 -16.75 8.78 20.21
N VAL A 717 -17.44 9.84 20.62
CA VAL A 717 -16.92 11.21 20.47
C VAL A 717 -15.53 11.24 21.11
N LEU A 718 -14.50 11.51 20.31
CA LEU A 718 -13.13 11.61 20.81
C LEU A 718 -13.03 12.78 21.78
N ASN A 719 -12.38 12.57 22.92
CA ASN A 719 -11.93 13.71 23.70
C ASN A 719 -10.81 14.45 22.96
N VAL A 720 -10.49 15.67 23.40
CA VAL A 720 -9.50 16.53 22.73
C VAL A 720 -8.17 15.81 22.54
N ARG A 721 -7.59 15.24 23.60
CA ARG A 721 -6.27 14.58 23.53
C ARG A 721 -6.26 13.36 22.62
N GLN A 722 -7.39 12.64 22.56
CA GLN A 722 -7.60 11.53 21.63
C GLN A 722 -7.70 12.00 20.17
N SER A 723 -8.41 13.10 19.93
CA SER A 723 -8.50 13.75 18.62
C SER A 723 -7.11 14.24 18.18
N ASP A 724 -6.34 14.87 19.07
CA ASP A 724 -5.00 15.35 18.78
C ASP A 724 -4.04 14.19 18.49
N ALA A 725 -4.12 13.10 19.26
CA ALA A 725 -3.33 11.90 19.00
C ALA A 725 -3.64 11.28 17.64
N LEU A 726 -4.92 11.20 17.26
CA LEU A 726 -5.33 10.76 15.93
C LEU A 726 -4.75 11.67 14.83
N GLY A 727 -4.87 13.00 15.00
CA GLY A 727 -4.33 13.97 14.05
C GLY A 727 -2.81 13.91 13.94
N TYR A 728 -2.11 13.74 15.06
CA TYR A 728 -0.66 13.61 15.12
C TYR A 728 -0.20 12.34 14.39
N GLN A 729 -0.87 11.21 14.59
CA GLN A 729 -0.55 9.97 13.88
C GLN A 729 -0.78 10.09 12.38
N TYR A 730 -1.91 10.68 11.95
CA TYR A 730 -2.16 10.95 10.53
C TYR A 730 -1.10 11.89 9.93
N ALA A 731 -0.68 12.92 10.67
CA ALA A 731 0.40 13.81 10.27
C ALA A 731 1.71 13.04 10.07
N LEU A 732 2.13 12.21 11.04
CA LEU A 732 3.32 11.36 10.89
C LEU A 732 3.23 10.48 9.63
N MET A 733 2.07 9.86 9.38
CA MET A 733 1.88 9.00 8.21
C MET A 733 1.90 9.77 6.88
N TYR A 734 1.28 10.95 6.79
CA TYR A 734 1.34 11.76 5.56
C TYR A 734 2.72 12.40 5.33
N LYS A 735 3.48 12.69 6.41
CA LYS A 735 4.90 13.05 6.29
C LYS A 735 5.71 11.89 5.74
N LEU A 736 5.49 10.67 6.25
CA LEU A 736 6.10 9.45 5.74
C LEU A 736 5.77 9.24 4.25
N PHE A 737 4.49 9.36 3.86
CA PHE A 737 4.09 9.21 2.45
C PHE A 737 4.77 10.25 1.55
N THR A 738 4.91 11.49 2.03
CA THR A 738 5.60 12.56 1.29
C THR A 738 7.09 12.27 1.14
N LYS A 739 7.76 11.78 2.20
CA LYS A 739 9.16 11.35 2.15
C LYS A 739 9.40 10.30 1.07
N PHE A 740 8.49 9.34 0.94
CA PHE A 740 8.57 8.26 -0.04
C PHE A 740 7.80 8.52 -1.34
N ALA A 741 7.35 9.75 -1.60
CA ALA A 741 6.49 10.08 -2.73
C ALA A 741 6.94 9.52 -4.10
N PRO A 742 8.24 9.48 -4.46
CA PRO A 742 8.70 8.90 -5.73
C PRO A 742 8.36 7.41 -5.90
N TYR A 743 8.13 6.70 -4.80
CA TYR A 743 7.85 5.27 -4.77
C TYR A 743 6.38 4.95 -4.55
N VAL A 744 5.55 5.95 -4.21
CA VAL A 744 4.13 5.74 -3.86
C VAL A 744 3.24 5.98 -5.08
N ASP A 745 2.43 4.99 -5.45
CA ASP A 745 1.45 5.14 -6.52
C ASP A 745 0.20 5.89 -6.03
N HIS A 746 -0.39 5.41 -4.92
CA HIS A 746 -1.59 5.99 -4.32
C HIS A 746 -1.74 5.66 -2.83
N ILE A 747 -2.50 6.52 -2.14
CA ILE A 747 -2.95 6.36 -0.75
C ILE A 747 -4.48 6.44 -0.74
N ILE A 748 -5.16 5.35 -0.45
CA ILE A 748 -6.62 5.26 -0.33
C ILE A 748 -7.01 5.25 1.14
N SER A 749 -7.92 6.15 1.52
CA SER A 749 -8.56 6.10 2.83
C SER A 749 -9.74 5.13 2.81
N TRP A 750 -9.81 4.20 3.78
CA TRP A 750 -10.90 3.22 3.85
C TRP A 750 -12.19 3.75 4.49
N GLY A 751 -12.60 4.93 4.02
CA GLY A 751 -13.84 5.58 4.37
C GLY A 751 -13.90 6.98 3.75
N VAL A 752 -15.11 7.53 3.70
CA VAL A 752 -15.33 8.93 3.26
C VAL A 752 -15.73 9.79 4.44
N THR A 753 -16.62 9.33 5.31
CA THR A 753 -17.09 10.03 6.51
C THR A 753 -17.42 9.03 7.61
N GLY A 754 -17.19 9.41 8.86
CA GLY A 754 -17.55 8.62 10.03
C GLY A 754 -16.48 7.62 10.41
N SER A 755 -16.85 6.34 10.40
CA SER A 755 -15.99 5.24 10.84
C SER A 755 -15.73 4.27 9.69
N GLY A 756 -14.50 3.75 9.61
CA GLY A 756 -14.20 2.56 8.83
C GLY A 756 -14.80 1.31 9.46
N TRP A 757 -14.68 0.17 8.76
CA TRP A 757 -15.42 -1.06 9.10
C TRP A 757 -15.07 -1.66 10.46
N GLN A 758 -13.89 -1.36 11.00
CA GLN A 758 -13.42 -1.86 12.30
C GLN A 758 -13.64 -0.90 13.47
N GLY A 759 -14.45 0.16 13.29
CA GLY A 759 -14.52 1.24 14.28
C GLY A 759 -13.33 2.21 14.21
N SER A 760 -12.63 2.25 13.06
CA SER A 760 -11.50 3.12 12.75
C SER A 760 -11.95 4.53 12.37
N TYR A 761 -11.10 5.53 12.60
CA TYR A 761 -11.34 6.92 12.23
C TYR A 761 -10.70 7.23 10.88
N VAL A 762 -11.47 7.89 10.01
CA VAL A 762 -11.00 8.43 8.73
C VAL A 762 -10.86 9.95 8.81
N LEU A 763 -10.65 10.65 7.69
CA LEU A 763 -10.36 12.09 7.69
C LEU A 763 -11.57 12.98 8.03
N PHE A 764 -12.79 12.48 7.85
CA PHE A 764 -14.02 13.22 8.12
C PHE A 764 -14.91 12.46 9.11
N ASP A 765 -15.52 13.18 10.06
CA ASP A 765 -16.39 12.60 11.07
C ASP A 765 -17.77 12.19 10.53
N SER A 766 -18.64 11.63 11.38
CA SER A 766 -19.98 11.18 10.99
C SER A 766 -20.95 12.33 10.68
N GLN A 767 -20.60 13.54 11.08
CA GLN A 767 -21.27 14.80 10.75
C GLN A 767 -20.67 15.47 9.50
N ALA A 768 -19.78 14.78 8.79
CA ALA A 768 -19.10 15.26 7.59
C ALA A 768 -18.22 16.50 7.83
N ASN A 769 -17.71 16.71 9.05
CA ASN A 769 -16.70 17.74 9.32
C ASN A 769 -15.30 17.16 9.19
N ALA A 770 -14.36 18.02 8.78
CA ALA A 770 -12.95 17.72 8.89
C ALA A 770 -12.59 17.50 10.36
N ASN A 771 -11.98 16.35 10.66
CA ASN A 771 -11.47 16.05 11.99
C ASN A 771 -9.95 16.31 12.07
N ALA A 772 -9.35 16.06 13.24
CA ALA A 772 -7.92 16.24 13.44
C ALA A 772 -7.05 15.43 12.46
N GLY A 773 -7.50 14.24 12.02
CA GLY A 773 -6.84 13.45 10.99
C GLY A 773 -6.72 14.19 9.65
N TYR A 774 -7.79 14.86 9.21
CA TYR A 774 -7.74 15.72 8.00
C TYR A 774 -6.73 16.86 8.16
N TYR A 775 -6.75 17.57 9.28
CA TYR A 775 -5.82 18.70 9.49
C TYR A 775 -4.36 18.23 9.58
N GLY A 776 -4.13 17.08 10.23
CA GLY A 776 -2.83 16.41 10.25
C GLY A 776 -2.36 16.01 8.86
N ALA A 777 -3.25 15.45 8.04
CA ALA A 777 -2.94 15.10 6.65
C ALA A 777 -2.67 16.33 5.78
N MET A 778 -3.40 17.43 5.95
CA MET A 778 -3.26 18.62 5.10
C MET A 778 -1.98 19.42 5.35
N ASN A 779 -1.48 19.42 6.57
CA ASN A 779 -0.21 20.08 6.90
C ASN A 779 0.52 19.32 8.02
N PRO A 780 1.22 18.22 7.68
CA PRO A 780 1.83 17.32 8.64
C PRO A 780 2.78 17.99 9.64
N ASP A 781 3.77 18.72 9.13
CA ASP A 781 4.77 19.40 9.97
C ASP A 781 4.10 20.39 10.92
N ARG A 782 3.15 21.17 10.40
CA ARG A 782 2.44 22.16 11.21
C ARG A 782 1.65 21.53 12.34
N PHE A 783 0.99 20.41 12.06
CA PHE A 783 0.18 19.71 13.04
C PHE A 783 1.05 19.08 14.13
N ILE A 784 2.09 18.33 13.73
CA ILE A 784 3.02 17.67 14.67
C ILE A 784 3.64 18.69 15.62
N LEU A 785 4.27 19.71 15.05
CA LEU A 785 4.96 20.72 15.80
C LEU A 785 3.96 21.49 16.71
N GLY A 786 2.73 21.73 16.26
CA GLY A 786 1.68 22.40 17.05
C GLY A 786 1.16 21.60 18.26
N HIS A 787 1.46 20.31 18.33
CA HIS A 787 0.98 19.39 19.36
C HIS A 787 2.14 18.67 20.07
N SER A 788 3.27 19.37 20.29
CA SER A 788 4.51 18.82 20.86
C SER A 788 4.35 18.22 22.27
N TYR A 789 3.26 18.50 22.99
CA TYR A 789 2.94 17.81 24.24
C TYR A 789 2.60 16.32 24.04
N LEU A 790 2.44 15.86 22.80
CA LEU A 790 2.31 14.45 22.43
C LEU A 790 3.65 13.78 22.10
N ASP A 791 4.75 14.54 22.03
CA ASP A 791 6.07 14.01 21.64
C ASP A 791 6.56 12.93 22.61
N ASP A 792 6.16 12.98 23.89
CA ASP A 792 6.48 11.91 24.84
C ASP A 792 5.92 10.54 24.44
N PHE A 793 4.74 10.51 23.80
CA PHE A 793 4.14 9.26 23.30
C PHE A 793 4.74 8.87 21.95
N TYR A 794 5.00 9.83 21.07
CA TYR A 794 5.59 9.63 19.74
C TYR A 794 7.11 9.87 19.72
N ALA A 795 7.79 9.52 20.80
CA ALA A 795 9.16 9.96 21.05
C ALA A 795 10.10 9.57 19.90
N GLY A 796 10.68 10.57 19.24
CA GLY A 796 11.62 10.39 18.14
C GLY A 796 10.98 10.07 16.79
N GLU A 797 9.65 9.93 16.68
CA GLU A 797 9.01 9.58 15.41
C GLU A 797 9.13 10.71 14.38
N TYR A 798 9.01 11.97 14.79
CA TYR A 798 9.14 13.11 13.89
C TYR A 798 10.56 13.26 13.33
N GLU A 799 11.57 13.06 14.18
CA GLU A 799 12.99 13.10 13.82
C GLU A 799 13.35 11.96 12.86
N LYS A 800 12.77 10.77 13.07
CA LYS A 800 12.96 9.63 12.15
C LYS A 800 12.40 9.87 10.75
N LEU A 801 11.48 10.81 10.59
CA LEU A 801 10.84 11.13 9.31
C LEU A 801 11.47 12.32 8.59
N GLN A 802 12.59 12.86 9.10
CA GLN A 802 13.35 13.86 8.35
C GLN A 802 13.99 13.24 7.11
N ASP A 803 14.21 14.05 6.08
CA ASP A 803 14.66 13.60 4.76
C ASP A 803 16.04 12.92 4.82
N ASP A 804 16.92 13.39 5.70
CA ASP A 804 18.28 12.88 5.91
C ASP A 804 18.36 11.66 6.85
N TYR A 805 17.23 11.23 7.43
CA TYR A 805 17.22 10.11 8.35
C TYR A 805 17.48 8.78 7.62
N ALA A 806 18.60 8.14 7.97
CA ALA A 806 18.98 6.82 7.48
C ALA A 806 18.19 5.71 8.20
N ILE A 807 17.63 4.79 7.42
CA ILE A 807 16.73 3.73 7.85
C ILE A 807 17.51 2.43 7.93
N ASP A 808 17.65 1.87 9.12
CA ASP A 808 18.30 0.57 9.33
C ASP A 808 17.38 -0.57 8.89
N LEU A 809 17.79 -1.30 7.85
CA LEU A 809 17.12 -2.49 7.31
C LEU A 809 17.67 -3.80 7.91
N GLY A 810 18.57 -3.72 8.89
CA GLY A 810 19.20 -4.85 9.55
C GLY A 810 20.33 -5.44 8.70
N ASP A 811 20.17 -6.70 8.31
CA ASP A 811 21.15 -7.44 7.49
C ASP A 811 21.30 -6.88 6.07
N LEU A 812 20.35 -6.07 5.58
CA LEU A 812 20.43 -5.38 4.29
C LEU A 812 21.15 -4.03 4.38
N GLY A 813 21.61 -3.62 5.56
CA GLY A 813 22.28 -2.34 5.78
C GLY A 813 21.32 -1.16 5.94
N THR A 814 21.80 0.05 5.66
CA THR A 814 21.03 1.29 5.83
C THR A 814 20.51 1.83 4.50
N TYR A 815 19.24 2.24 4.46
CA TYR A 815 18.60 2.88 3.31
C TYR A 815 18.33 4.35 3.58
N THR A 816 18.55 5.23 2.59
CA THR A 816 18.20 6.67 2.70
C THR A 816 17.31 7.03 1.51
N VAL A 817 16.11 7.54 1.81
CA VAL A 817 15.11 7.88 0.79
C VAL A 817 15.57 9.08 0.00
N GLY A 818 15.72 8.94 -1.32
CA GLY A 818 16.33 10.00 -2.13
C GLY A 818 17.79 10.32 -1.78
N GLY A 819 18.41 9.53 -0.89
CA GLY A 819 19.81 9.65 -0.50
C GLY A 819 20.74 9.39 -1.68
N PRO A 820 22.06 9.59 -1.51
CA PRO A 820 22.99 9.36 -2.59
C PRO A 820 22.88 7.91 -3.05
N LYS A 821 22.34 7.69 -4.25
CA LYS A 821 22.74 6.55 -5.08
C LYS A 821 24.26 6.48 -5.00
N ALA A 822 24.84 5.28 -4.87
CA ALA A 822 26.27 5.11 -4.65
C ALA A 822 27.06 6.11 -5.51
N PRO A 823 28.07 6.82 -4.97
CA PRO A 823 28.83 7.82 -5.73
C PRO A 823 29.60 7.21 -6.90
N VAL A 824 29.47 5.89 -7.07
CA VAL A 824 30.05 5.00 -8.04
C VAL A 824 28.91 4.31 -8.79
N SER A 825 28.99 4.25 -10.11
CA SER A 825 28.13 3.43 -10.96
C SER A 825 28.93 2.27 -11.53
N LEU A 826 28.26 1.13 -11.70
CA LEU A 826 28.73 0.02 -12.51
C LEU A 826 27.55 -0.42 -13.36
N THR A 827 27.64 -0.22 -14.67
CA THR A 827 26.53 -0.44 -15.61
C THR A 827 26.98 -1.21 -16.83
N GLY A 828 26.15 -2.08 -17.38
CA GLY A 828 26.47 -2.82 -18.60
C GLY A 828 25.54 -4.02 -18.74
N ALA A 829 25.99 -5.06 -19.43
CA ALA A 829 25.15 -6.23 -19.69
C ALA A 829 24.74 -6.94 -18.39
N ASP A 830 23.45 -7.19 -18.25
CA ASP A 830 22.75 -7.87 -17.16
C ASP A 830 22.52 -9.36 -17.49
N HIS A 831 22.70 -9.75 -18.75
CA HIS A 831 22.66 -11.13 -19.23
C HIS A 831 23.83 -11.42 -20.16
N VAL A 832 24.42 -12.60 -20.03
CA VAL A 832 25.50 -13.08 -20.90
C VAL A 832 25.35 -14.58 -21.14
N SER A 833 25.65 -15.06 -22.34
CA SER A 833 25.74 -16.50 -22.59
C SER A 833 27.09 -17.06 -22.12
N ALA A 834 27.11 -18.27 -21.57
CA ALA A 834 28.36 -18.97 -21.26
C ALA A 834 29.30 -18.96 -22.49
N GLY A 835 30.56 -18.59 -22.28
CA GLY A 835 31.57 -18.41 -23.33
C GLY A 835 31.62 -17.01 -23.96
N SER A 836 30.61 -16.15 -23.77
CA SER A 836 30.55 -14.83 -24.40
C SER A 836 31.24 -13.74 -23.57
N ALA A 837 31.83 -12.76 -24.27
CA ALA A 837 32.36 -11.54 -23.68
C ALA A 837 31.27 -10.47 -23.51
N PHE A 838 31.42 -9.61 -22.50
CA PHE A 838 30.54 -8.49 -22.22
C PHE A 838 31.29 -7.35 -21.54
N ASP A 839 30.78 -6.13 -21.71
CA ASP A 839 31.39 -4.93 -21.15
C ASP A 839 30.55 -4.39 -20.00
N LEU A 840 31.24 -3.95 -18.95
CA LEU A 840 30.72 -3.05 -17.93
C LEU A 840 31.44 -1.71 -17.99
N VAL A 841 30.79 -0.68 -17.50
CA VAL A 841 31.31 0.68 -17.41
C VAL A 841 31.24 1.10 -15.95
N TYR A 842 32.40 1.38 -15.38
CA TYR A 842 32.56 1.99 -14.06
C TYR A 842 32.60 3.51 -14.22
N GLY A 843 31.86 4.21 -13.38
CA GLY A 843 31.85 5.66 -13.32
C GLY A 843 31.72 6.19 -11.90
N LEU A 844 31.96 7.49 -11.75
CA LEU A 844 31.55 8.25 -10.57
C LEU A 844 30.29 9.04 -10.91
N SER A 845 29.40 9.23 -9.94
CA SER A 845 28.12 9.93 -10.19
C SER A 845 27.83 11.03 -9.17
N ARG A 846 28.37 10.94 -7.95
CA ARG A 846 28.01 11.83 -6.84
C ARG A 846 29.17 12.15 -5.88
N VAL A 847 30.41 12.06 -6.35
CA VAL A 847 31.60 12.52 -5.63
C VAL A 847 31.63 14.05 -5.62
N GLN A 848 31.79 14.64 -4.43
CA GLN A 848 31.86 16.09 -4.25
C GLN A 848 33.31 16.56 -4.19
N GLY A 849 33.57 17.73 -4.78
CA GLY A 849 34.89 18.34 -4.78
C GLY A 849 35.81 17.84 -5.88
N GLU A 850 37.08 18.20 -5.75
CA GLU A 850 38.12 17.87 -6.72
C GLU A 850 38.64 16.45 -6.49
N VAL A 851 38.83 15.68 -7.57
CA VAL A 851 39.44 14.35 -7.55
C VAL A 851 40.60 14.34 -8.52
N LEU A 852 41.81 14.06 -8.05
CA LEU A 852 43.01 13.93 -8.88
C LEU A 852 43.37 12.47 -9.15
N ALA A 853 43.19 11.60 -8.17
CA ALA A 853 43.51 10.19 -8.27
C ALA A 853 42.42 9.34 -7.62
N GLN A 854 42.29 8.10 -8.09
CA GLN A 854 41.41 7.11 -7.49
C GLN A 854 42.02 5.69 -7.46
N ASP A 855 41.61 4.92 -6.46
CA ASP A 855 41.94 3.51 -6.25
C ASP A 855 40.64 2.72 -6.09
N VAL A 856 40.39 1.80 -7.00
CA VAL A 856 39.13 1.06 -7.12
C VAL A 856 39.41 -0.43 -6.98
N THR A 857 38.66 -1.13 -6.14
CA THR A 857 38.70 -2.58 -6.00
C THR A 857 37.36 -3.18 -6.40
N ILE A 858 37.41 -4.15 -7.32
CA ILE A 858 36.27 -4.90 -7.85
C ILE A 858 36.46 -6.38 -7.53
N THR A 859 35.39 -7.05 -7.11
CA THR A 859 35.35 -8.50 -6.88
C THR A 859 34.33 -9.15 -7.81
N TYR A 860 34.63 -10.37 -8.27
CA TYR A 860 33.75 -11.16 -9.13
C TYR A 860 33.96 -12.66 -8.89
N ASP A 861 32.98 -13.49 -9.28
CA ASP A 861 33.09 -14.96 -9.18
C ASP A 861 34.07 -15.51 -10.23
N ALA A 862 35.27 -15.86 -9.78
CA ALA A 862 36.33 -16.39 -10.64
C ALA A 862 36.02 -17.78 -11.22
N ASP A 863 35.05 -18.53 -10.69
CA ASP A 863 34.65 -19.82 -11.26
C ASP A 863 33.73 -19.62 -12.49
N LYS A 864 33.05 -18.48 -12.55
CA LYS A 864 32.08 -18.15 -13.61
C LYS A 864 32.57 -17.13 -14.61
N LEU A 865 33.37 -16.16 -14.17
CA LEU A 865 33.81 -15.02 -14.98
C LEU A 865 35.34 -14.93 -15.02
N GLU A 866 35.84 -14.29 -16.06
CA GLU A 866 37.23 -13.86 -16.15
C GLU A 866 37.32 -12.47 -16.79
N LEU A 867 38.39 -11.73 -16.45
CA LEU A 867 38.68 -10.47 -17.09
C LEU A 867 39.21 -10.74 -18.51
N ALA A 868 38.45 -10.36 -19.53
CA ALA A 868 38.75 -10.64 -20.93
C ALA A 868 39.80 -9.70 -21.52
N ALA A 869 39.87 -8.45 -21.03
CA ALA A 869 40.85 -7.47 -21.44
C ALA A 869 41.21 -6.51 -20.28
N PRO A 870 42.38 -5.83 -20.35
CA PRO A 870 42.74 -4.79 -19.39
C PRO A 870 41.65 -3.71 -19.27
N PRO A 871 41.44 -3.11 -18.08
CA PRO A 871 40.55 -1.96 -17.93
C PRO A 871 41.02 -0.79 -18.81
N LEU A 872 40.10 -0.18 -19.54
CA LEU A 872 40.39 0.92 -20.46
C LEU A 872 39.73 2.21 -19.99
N SER A 873 40.43 3.33 -20.09
CA SER A 873 39.80 4.65 -19.94
C SER A 873 38.71 4.85 -21.00
N THR A 874 37.58 5.43 -20.61
CA THR A 874 36.54 5.86 -21.56
C THR A 874 37.01 7.04 -22.42
N ASP A 875 37.89 7.88 -21.86
CA ASP A 875 38.55 9.01 -22.52
C ASP A 875 39.94 9.23 -21.92
N GLU A 876 41.00 8.81 -22.62
CA GLU A 876 42.40 8.92 -22.17
C GLU A 876 42.92 10.37 -22.06
N GLU A 877 42.28 11.35 -22.73
CA GLU A 877 42.68 12.76 -22.60
C GLU A 877 42.23 13.37 -21.27
N SER A 878 41.16 12.81 -20.70
CA SER A 878 40.45 13.35 -19.54
C SER A 878 40.54 12.46 -18.29
N PHE A 879 40.79 11.16 -18.46
CA PHE A 879 41.00 10.21 -17.37
C PHE A 879 41.95 9.09 -17.81
N LEU A 880 42.98 8.81 -17.01
CA LEU A 880 43.99 7.79 -17.32
C LEU A 880 43.92 6.64 -16.32
N VAL A 881 43.65 5.41 -16.79
CA VAL A 881 43.98 4.19 -16.05
C VAL A 881 45.51 4.05 -16.04
N VAL A 882 46.12 4.17 -14.86
CA VAL A 882 47.58 4.18 -14.69
C VAL A 882 48.13 2.76 -14.56
N ASP A 883 47.47 1.94 -13.74
CA ASP A 883 47.85 0.55 -13.52
C ASP A 883 46.67 -0.26 -12.99
N TYR A 884 46.73 -1.58 -13.12
CA TYR A 884 45.74 -2.48 -12.55
C TYR A 884 46.37 -3.81 -12.11
N LYS A 885 45.70 -4.50 -11.19
CA LYS A 885 46.13 -5.80 -10.69
C LYS A 885 44.93 -6.74 -10.55
N SER A 886 45.02 -7.94 -11.11
CA SER A 886 43.96 -8.96 -11.10
C SER A 886 44.29 -10.20 -10.24
N GLU A 887 45.11 -10.02 -9.20
CA GLU A 887 45.58 -11.10 -8.33
C GLU A 887 45.31 -10.76 -6.85
N PRO A 888 44.65 -11.65 -6.08
CA PRO A 888 44.25 -13.03 -6.44
C PRO A 888 43.07 -13.11 -7.43
N ALA A 889 42.86 -14.28 -8.04
CA ALA A 889 41.72 -14.53 -8.92
C ALA A 889 40.38 -14.12 -8.27
N GLY A 890 39.51 -13.47 -9.06
CA GLY A 890 38.24 -12.92 -8.56
C GLY A 890 38.35 -11.51 -7.96
N THR A 891 39.54 -10.90 -7.99
CA THR A 891 39.72 -9.48 -7.64
C THR A 891 40.36 -8.70 -8.79
N LEU A 892 40.00 -7.42 -8.91
CA LEU A 892 40.57 -6.46 -9.84
C LEU A 892 40.71 -5.12 -9.12
N ARG A 893 41.95 -4.69 -8.88
CA ARG A 893 42.29 -3.36 -8.36
C ARG A 893 42.78 -2.47 -9.48
N ILE A 894 42.32 -1.23 -9.54
CA ILE A 894 42.61 -0.27 -10.61
C ILE A 894 43.02 1.06 -10.01
N LEU A 895 44.12 1.64 -10.48
CA LEU A 895 44.58 2.98 -10.13
C LEU A 895 44.33 3.92 -11.31
N GLY A 896 43.66 5.03 -11.08
CA GLY A 896 43.29 6.00 -12.10
C GLY A 896 43.61 7.44 -11.71
N VAL A 897 43.84 8.30 -12.71
CA VAL A 897 44.13 9.72 -12.54
C VAL A 897 43.18 10.55 -13.40
N HIS A 898 42.58 11.56 -12.80
CA HIS A 898 41.74 12.54 -13.49
C HIS A 898 42.61 13.64 -14.08
N LEU A 899 42.33 14.00 -15.33
CA LEU A 899 43.06 15.02 -16.09
C LEU A 899 42.13 16.16 -16.50
N GLY A 900 42.68 17.37 -16.64
CA GLY A 900 41.96 18.54 -17.14
C GLY A 900 40.66 18.80 -16.36
N GLU A 901 39.55 18.97 -17.09
CA GLU A 901 38.25 19.31 -16.50
C GLU A 901 37.66 18.22 -15.60
N ARG A 902 38.12 16.96 -15.71
CA ARG A 902 37.64 15.85 -14.87
C ARG A 902 38.15 15.90 -13.45
N GLN A 903 39.14 16.74 -13.16
CA GLN A 903 39.58 16.97 -11.79
C GLN A 903 38.48 17.69 -10.99
N THR A 904 37.84 18.68 -11.59
CA THR A 904 36.76 19.45 -10.97
C THR A 904 35.36 18.92 -11.31
N ASN A 905 35.24 18.04 -12.32
CA ASN A 905 33.98 17.39 -12.73
C ASN A 905 34.16 15.86 -12.83
N PRO A 906 34.37 15.16 -11.70
CA PRO A 906 34.75 13.75 -11.69
C PRO A 906 33.61 12.78 -12.01
N ASN A 907 32.35 13.24 -11.90
CA ASN A 907 31.15 12.40 -11.96
C ASN A 907 30.72 12.04 -13.39
N VAL A 908 31.42 11.08 -14.01
CA VAL A 908 31.08 10.47 -15.30
C VAL A 908 31.50 9.00 -15.37
N ASP A 909 31.21 8.35 -16.50
CA ASP A 909 31.79 7.07 -16.89
C ASP A 909 33.30 7.21 -17.14
N LEU A 910 34.12 6.39 -16.47
CA LEU A 910 35.58 6.53 -16.44
C LEU A 910 36.31 5.31 -17.00
N ILE A 911 35.83 4.09 -16.70
CA ILE A 911 36.56 2.86 -17.01
C ILE A 911 35.63 1.85 -17.67
N LYS A 912 36.02 1.39 -18.85
CA LYS A 912 35.42 0.23 -19.51
C LYS A 912 36.12 -1.05 -19.03
N LEU A 913 35.32 -2.02 -18.59
CA LEU A 913 35.73 -3.31 -18.04
C LEU A 913 35.20 -4.42 -18.95
N ALA A 914 36.09 -5.17 -19.58
CA ALA A 914 35.72 -6.28 -20.45
C ALA A 914 35.79 -7.61 -19.67
N PHE A 915 34.64 -8.23 -19.44
CA PHE A 915 34.53 -9.54 -18.81
C PHE A 915 34.16 -10.61 -19.85
N GLN A 916 34.44 -11.87 -19.52
CA GLN A 916 33.95 -13.02 -20.27
C GLN A 916 33.34 -14.03 -19.29
N ALA A 917 32.14 -14.51 -19.63
CA ALA A 917 31.58 -15.68 -18.96
C ALA A 917 32.32 -16.91 -19.45
N LYS A 918 32.84 -17.74 -18.53
CA LYS A 918 33.60 -18.93 -18.88
C LYS A 918 32.72 -19.91 -19.67
N GLU A 919 33.30 -20.62 -20.63
CA GLU A 919 32.59 -21.56 -21.51
C GLU A 919 31.80 -22.65 -20.74
N LYS A 920 32.30 -23.03 -19.56
CA LYS A 920 31.69 -24.03 -18.68
C LYS A 920 31.05 -23.44 -17.42
N ALA A 921 30.81 -22.12 -17.40
CA ALA A 921 30.13 -21.49 -16.29
C ALA A 921 28.71 -22.08 -16.13
N ALA A 922 28.34 -22.45 -14.92
CA ALA A 922 26.99 -22.91 -14.64
C ALA A 922 25.98 -21.77 -14.86
N ALA A 923 24.80 -22.11 -15.37
CA ALA A 923 23.70 -21.17 -15.51
C ALA A 923 23.32 -20.57 -14.15
N GLY A 924 22.92 -19.29 -14.14
CA GLY A 924 22.49 -18.58 -12.94
C GLY A 924 23.18 -17.24 -12.73
N LEU A 925 22.83 -16.59 -11.63
CA LEU A 925 23.35 -15.25 -11.30
C LEU A 925 24.81 -15.32 -10.86
N THR A 926 25.53 -14.24 -11.15
CA THR A 926 26.86 -13.93 -10.61
C THR A 926 26.95 -12.42 -10.39
N ASN A 927 27.67 -11.99 -9.35
CA ASN A 927 27.82 -10.58 -9.01
C ASN A 927 29.21 -10.09 -9.39
N ILE A 928 29.26 -8.83 -9.84
CA ILE A 928 30.48 -8.04 -9.99
C ILE A 928 30.31 -6.82 -9.07
N GLU A 929 31.13 -6.77 -8.03
CA GLU A 929 30.96 -5.83 -6.91
C GLU A 929 32.13 -4.87 -6.84
N VAL A 930 31.88 -3.57 -6.82
CA VAL A 930 32.87 -2.58 -6.41
C VAL A 930 32.92 -2.59 -4.89
N THR A 931 34.00 -3.13 -4.31
CA THR A 931 34.13 -3.34 -2.86
C THR A 931 35.00 -2.29 -2.16
N GLY A 932 35.73 -1.47 -2.92
CA GLY A 932 36.46 -0.33 -2.38
C GLY A 932 36.68 0.76 -3.41
N VAL A 933 36.45 2.01 -3.02
CA VAL A 933 36.77 3.20 -3.83
C VAL A 933 37.38 4.25 -2.92
N VAL A 934 38.59 4.71 -3.26
CA VAL A 934 39.28 5.81 -2.57
C VAL A 934 39.61 6.87 -3.61
N THR A 935 39.29 8.14 -3.35
CA THR A 935 39.69 9.29 -4.18
C THR A 935 40.61 10.22 -3.40
N ALA A 936 41.53 10.90 -4.07
CA ALA A 936 42.41 11.90 -3.46
C ALA A 936 42.32 13.26 -4.18
N ASP A 937 42.35 14.35 -3.42
CA ASP A 937 42.34 15.74 -3.93
C ASP A 937 43.75 16.32 -4.16
N SER A 938 43.85 17.60 -4.55
CA SER A 938 45.14 18.30 -4.75
C SER A 938 45.96 18.52 -3.48
N ALA A 939 45.37 18.38 -2.30
CA ALA A 939 46.08 18.41 -1.02
C ALA A 939 46.60 17.01 -0.63
N GLY A 940 46.25 15.96 -1.38
CA GLY A 940 46.58 14.57 -1.07
C GLY A 940 45.68 13.97 0.02
N ILE A 941 44.51 14.54 0.28
CA ILE A 941 43.56 14.02 1.26
C ILE A 941 42.74 12.90 0.60
N GLU A 942 42.82 11.70 1.16
CA GLU A 942 42.04 10.55 0.71
C GLU A 942 40.63 10.54 1.32
N THR A 943 39.64 10.24 0.48
CA THR A 943 38.24 10.04 0.84
C THR A 943 37.80 8.66 0.39
N VAL A 944 37.24 7.87 1.30
CA VAL A 944 36.69 6.54 1.03
C VAL A 944 35.21 6.66 0.66
N HIS A 945 34.79 5.98 -0.41
CA HIS A 945 33.42 5.98 -0.91
C HIS A 945 32.77 4.60 -0.79
N GLY A 946 31.44 4.59 -0.70
CA GLY A 946 30.65 3.36 -0.80
C GLY A 946 30.67 2.78 -2.22
N GLY A 947 30.68 1.45 -2.30
CA GLY A 947 30.68 0.69 -3.55
C GLY A 947 29.29 0.47 -4.16
N THR A 948 29.23 -0.41 -5.17
CA THR A 948 27.99 -0.82 -5.84
C THR A 948 28.10 -2.27 -6.33
N VAL A 949 26.98 -2.95 -6.55
CA VAL A 949 26.92 -4.28 -7.16
C VAL A 949 26.26 -4.21 -8.53
N HIS A 950 26.79 -4.95 -9.50
CA HIS A 950 26.16 -5.23 -10.78
C HIS A 950 25.98 -6.74 -10.91
N THR A 951 24.73 -7.20 -11.02
CA THR A 951 24.42 -8.63 -11.14
C THR A 951 24.25 -9.01 -12.61
N VAL A 952 24.88 -10.12 -13.01
CA VAL A 952 24.83 -10.68 -14.36
C VAL A 952 24.26 -12.09 -14.31
N GLN A 953 23.26 -12.37 -15.15
CA GLN A 953 22.72 -13.71 -15.35
C GLN A 953 23.47 -14.43 -16.47
N ILE A 954 24.07 -15.58 -16.15
CA ILE A 954 24.70 -16.47 -17.15
C ILE A 954 23.63 -17.41 -17.71
N ASN A 955 23.41 -17.32 -19.02
CA ASN A 955 22.54 -18.21 -19.79
C ASN A 955 23.37 -19.32 -20.43
N VAL A 956 22.87 -20.54 -20.43
CA VAL A 956 23.43 -21.63 -21.25
C VAL A 956 22.60 -21.69 -22.53
N ILE A 957 23.24 -21.52 -23.70
CA ILE A 957 22.58 -21.58 -25.00
C ILE A 957 22.13 -23.03 -25.25
N ASP A 958 20.82 -23.26 -25.33
CA ASP A 958 20.24 -24.59 -25.55
C ASP A 958 20.09 -24.88 -27.05
N LYS A 959 20.78 -25.93 -27.53
CA LYS A 959 20.72 -26.39 -28.93
C LYS A 959 19.83 -27.62 -29.12
N ALA A 960 19.21 -28.14 -28.07
CA ALA A 960 18.47 -29.39 -28.10
C ALA A 960 17.34 -29.38 -29.14
N ALA A 961 16.64 -28.25 -29.28
CA ALA A 961 15.56 -28.08 -30.24
C ALA A 961 16.04 -28.15 -31.70
N LEU A 962 17.13 -27.45 -32.04
CA LEU A 962 17.71 -27.48 -33.38
C LEU A 962 18.22 -28.89 -33.74
N ILE A 963 18.90 -29.57 -32.81
CA ILE A 963 19.40 -30.94 -32.99
C ILE A 963 18.24 -31.93 -33.23
N SER A 964 17.16 -31.81 -32.46
CA SER A 964 15.95 -32.64 -32.62
C SER A 964 15.26 -32.40 -33.98
N LEU A 965 15.19 -31.14 -34.42
CA LEU A 965 14.62 -30.77 -35.71
C LEU A 965 15.47 -31.28 -36.88
N ILE A 966 16.80 -31.21 -36.79
CA ILE A 966 17.73 -31.81 -37.76
C ILE A 966 17.47 -33.31 -37.90
N ALA A 967 17.38 -34.03 -36.78
CA ALA A 967 17.09 -35.47 -36.81
C ALA A 967 15.73 -35.77 -37.47
N THR A 968 14.71 -34.98 -37.16
CA THR A 968 13.36 -35.11 -37.75
C THR A 968 13.36 -34.85 -39.27
N ALA A 969 14.04 -33.79 -39.71
CA ALA A 969 14.14 -33.43 -41.12
C ALA A 969 14.95 -34.48 -41.90
N GLN A 970 16.03 -35.00 -41.33
CA GLN A 970 16.83 -36.07 -41.92
C GLN A 970 16.00 -37.35 -42.12
N ALA A 971 15.21 -37.75 -41.12
CA ALA A 971 14.32 -38.91 -41.25
C ALA A 971 13.27 -38.72 -42.36
N ALA A 972 12.71 -37.52 -42.51
CA ALA A 972 11.76 -37.22 -43.58
C ALA A 972 12.41 -37.23 -44.97
N TYR A 973 13.64 -36.71 -45.09
CA TYR A 973 14.43 -36.77 -46.31
C TYR A 973 14.75 -38.23 -46.70
N ASP A 974 15.17 -39.06 -45.74
CA ASP A 974 15.55 -40.45 -45.98
C ASP A 974 14.35 -41.30 -46.42
N ALA A 975 13.17 -41.06 -45.86
CA ALA A 975 11.94 -41.80 -46.16
C ALA A 975 11.30 -41.46 -47.52
N ALA A 976 11.61 -40.31 -48.12
CA ALA A 976 10.93 -39.83 -49.32
C ALA A 976 11.42 -40.46 -50.63
N VAL A 977 10.50 -40.71 -51.56
CA VAL A 977 10.78 -41.25 -52.91
C VAL A 977 10.45 -40.20 -53.97
N GLU A 978 11.37 -39.96 -54.91
CA GLU A 978 11.13 -39.03 -56.02
C GLU A 978 10.28 -39.67 -57.14
N GLY A 979 9.36 -38.90 -57.71
CA GLY A 979 8.51 -39.31 -58.83
C GLY A 979 7.25 -38.44 -58.98
N HIS A 980 6.30 -38.92 -59.79
CA HIS A 980 5.08 -38.17 -60.17
C HIS A 980 3.77 -38.78 -59.64
N LEU A 981 3.85 -39.92 -58.94
CA LEU A 981 2.67 -40.58 -58.37
C LEU A 981 2.24 -39.94 -57.04
N PRO A 982 0.96 -40.12 -56.64
CA PRO A 982 0.52 -39.78 -55.30
C PRO A 982 1.41 -40.38 -54.21
N GLY A 983 1.83 -39.56 -53.25
CA GLY A 983 2.77 -39.94 -52.18
C GLY A 983 4.26 -39.85 -52.53
N GLN A 984 4.62 -39.54 -53.78
CA GLN A 984 5.99 -39.24 -54.20
C GLN A 984 6.26 -37.72 -54.23
N TYR A 985 7.52 -37.34 -54.36
CA TYR A 985 7.96 -35.95 -54.44
C TYR A 985 8.57 -35.63 -55.80
N THR A 986 8.26 -34.48 -56.38
CA THR A 986 8.84 -34.07 -57.68
C THR A 986 10.37 -33.91 -57.57
N ALA A 987 11.08 -34.17 -58.67
CA ALA A 987 12.54 -34.09 -58.71
C ALA A 987 13.05 -32.70 -58.26
N GLY A 988 14.05 -32.68 -57.37
CA GLY A 988 14.67 -31.46 -56.86
C GLY A 988 14.14 -30.98 -55.51
N VAL A 989 12.95 -31.42 -55.08
CA VAL A 989 12.39 -31.04 -53.77
C VAL A 989 13.18 -31.69 -52.62
N LYS A 990 13.61 -32.94 -52.77
CA LYS A 990 14.50 -33.59 -51.78
C LYS A 990 15.80 -32.81 -51.59
N GLN A 991 16.41 -32.34 -52.69
CA GLN A 991 17.68 -31.59 -52.64
C GLN A 991 17.53 -30.25 -51.90
N ALA A 992 16.38 -29.59 -52.01
CA ALA A 992 16.10 -28.36 -51.26
C ALA A 992 16.04 -28.61 -49.74
N LEU A 993 15.40 -29.69 -49.29
CA LEU A 993 15.38 -30.08 -47.87
C LEU A 993 16.79 -30.45 -47.37
N LEU A 994 17.56 -31.22 -48.14
CA LEU A 994 18.93 -31.58 -47.77
C LEU A 994 19.82 -30.34 -47.56
N THR A 995 19.67 -29.34 -48.43
CA THR A 995 20.42 -28.08 -48.33
C THR A 995 20.09 -27.34 -47.02
N ALA A 996 18.82 -27.33 -46.61
CA ALA A 996 18.40 -26.71 -45.34
C ALA A 996 18.89 -27.50 -44.12
N ILE A 997 18.89 -28.84 -44.18
CA ILE A 997 19.45 -29.71 -43.12
C ILE A 997 20.94 -29.40 -42.93
N GLN A 998 21.70 -29.31 -44.01
CA GLN A 998 23.13 -29.02 -43.95
C GLN A 998 23.43 -27.63 -43.38
N ALA A 999 22.63 -26.61 -43.73
CA ALA A 999 22.77 -25.27 -43.18
C ALA A 999 22.47 -25.24 -41.67
N ALA A 1000 21.44 -25.98 -41.22
CA ALA A 1000 21.11 -26.10 -39.81
C ALA A 1000 22.19 -26.86 -39.01
N GLN A 1001 22.76 -27.91 -39.59
CA GLN A 1001 23.84 -28.67 -38.96
C GLN A 1001 25.10 -27.80 -38.75
N GLN A 1002 25.44 -26.93 -39.70
CA GLN A 1002 26.56 -25.98 -39.54
C GLN A 1002 26.36 -25.05 -38.33
N VAL A 1003 25.13 -24.62 -38.05
CA VAL A 1003 24.82 -23.78 -36.89
C VAL A 1003 24.82 -24.59 -35.58
N ALA A 1004 24.31 -25.83 -35.61
CA ALA A 1004 24.36 -26.72 -34.45
C ALA A 1004 25.81 -27.01 -34.01
N ASP A 1005 26.70 -27.26 -34.97
CA ASP A 1005 28.11 -27.61 -34.75
C ASP A 1005 28.99 -26.40 -34.41
N ASN A 1006 28.52 -25.16 -34.65
CA ASN A 1006 29.28 -23.96 -34.33
C ASN A 1006 29.20 -23.63 -32.83
N ALA A 1007 30.32 -23.77 -32.11
CA ALA A 1007 30.41 -23.45 -30.69
C ALA A 1007 30.06 -21.97 -30.36
N GLU A 1008 30.26 -21.06 -31.31
CA GLU A 1008 29.98 -19.62 -31.18
C GLU A 1008 28.62 -19.21 -31.76
N ALA A 1009 27.75 -20.17 -32.07
CA ALA A 1009 26.42 -19.86 -32.61
C ALA A 1009 25.60 -19.03 -31.61
N THR A 1010 25.11 -17.87 -32.05
CA THR A 1010 24.22 -17.03 -31.25
C THR A 1010 22.81 -17.61 -31.19
N GLU A 1011 22.03 -17.25 -30.17
CA GLU A 1011 20.62 -17.65 -30.07
C GLU A 1011 19.83 -17.30 -31.34
N SER A 1012 20.08 -16.11 -31.92
CA SER A 1012 19.44 -15.68 -33.16
C SER A 1012 19.83 -16.57 -34.35
N GLN A 1013 21.08 -17.03 -34.43
CA GLN A 1013 21.51 -17.94 -35.49
C GLN A 1013 20.87 -19.31 -35.33
N ILE A 1014 20.74 -19.81 -34.10
CA ILE A 1014 20.10 -21.09 -33.78
C ILE A 1014 18.60 -21.05 -34.13
N VAL A 1015 17.91 -19.98 -33.71
CA VAL A 1015 16.49 -19.76 -34.02
C VAL A 1015 16.28 -19.58 -35.53
N GLU A 1016 17.13 -18.80 -36.21
CA GLU A 1016 17.03 -18.61 -37.66
C GLU A 1016 17.28 -19.92 -38.42
N ALA A 1017 18.26 -20.72 -38.00
CA ALA A 1017 18.54 -22.04 -38.56
C ALA A 1017 17.37 -22.99 -38.34
N ALA A 1018 16.78 -23.01 -37.14
CA ALA A 1018 15.61 -23.82 -36.82
C ALA A 1018 14.40 -23.40 -37.66
N ALA A 1019 14.15 -22.09 -37.81
CA ALA A 1019 13.05 -21.56 -38.60
C ALA A 1019 13.22 -21.91 -40.09
N LYS A 1020 14.41 -21.73 -40.66
CA LYS A 1020 14.72 -22.08 -42.06
C LYS A 1020 14.58 -23.58 -42.30
N LEU A 1021 15.09 -24.42 -41.40
CA LEU A 1021 14.97 -25.87 -41.50
C LEU A 1021 13.51 -26.32 -41.38
N ASN A 1022 12.76 -25.76 -40.43
CA ASN A 1022 11.35 -26.10 -40.25
C ASN A 1022 10.52 -25.66 -41.46
N GLN A 1023 10.76 -24.46 -42.00
CA GLN A 1023 10.12 -23.98 -43.22
C GLN A 1023 10.44 -24.89 -44.42
N ALA A 1024 11.69 -25.30 -44.57
CA ALA A 1024 12.10 -26.23 -45.62
C ALA A 1024 11.42 -27.59 -45.44
N LEU A 1025 11.33 -28.10 -44.20
CA LEU A 1025 10.63 -29.36 -43.88
C LEU A 1025 9.13 -29.28 -44.16
N THR A 1026 8.48 -28.16 -43.83
CA THR A 1026 7.06 -27.93 -44.14
C THR A 1026 6.83 -27.83 -45.64
N THR A 1027 7.65 -27.06 -46.35
CA THR A 1027 7.58 -26.91 -47.82
C THR A 1027 7.78 -28.27 -48.48
N PHE A 1028 8.75 -29.04 -47.99
CA PHE A 1028 8.99 -30.40 -48.41
C PHE A 1028 7.75 -31.27 -48.21
N ARG A 1029 7.19 -31.36 -47.00
CA ARG A 1029 5.99 -32.16 -46.70
C ARG A 1029 4.77 -31.74 -47.54
N ALA A 1030 4.59 -30.45 -47.81
CA ALA A 1030 3.49 -29.94 -48.60
C ALA A 1030 3.63 -30.21 -50.11
N SER A 1031 4.85 -30.45 -50.58
CA SER A 1031 5.14 -30.76 -51.99
C SER A 1031 4.91 -32.22 -52.37
N VAL A 1032 4.41 -33.04 -51.43
CA VAL A 1032 4.00 -34.41 -51.76
C VAL A 1032 2.91 -34.36 -52.84
N ASN A 1033 3.07 -35.14 -53.89
CA ASN A 1033 2.05 -35.22 -54.93
C ASN A 1033 0.78 -35.81 -54.30
N VAL A 1034 -0.33 -35.06 -54.34
CA VAL A 1034 -1.63 -35.47 -53.75
C VAL A 1034 -2.68 -35.84 -54.79
N THR A 1035 -2.44 -35.54 -56.07
CA THR A 1035 -3.37 -35.82 -57.16
C THR A 1035 -2.80 -36.87 -58.09
N ASP A 1036 -3.63 -37.84 -58.43
CA ASP A 1036 -3.30 -38.82 -59.45
C ASP A 1036 -3.47 -38.16 -60.82
N ARG A 1037 -2.36 -37.69 -61.41
CA ARG A 1037 -2.37 -37.02 -62.70
C ARG A 1037 -2.50 -37.99 -63.88
N VAL A 1038 -2.53 -39.29 -63.62
CA VAL A 1038 -2.45 -40.34 -64.64
C VAL A 1038 -3.80 -41.03 -64.86
N ASP A 1039 -4.68 -41.02 -63.86
CA ASP A 1039 -6.10 -41.38 -64.03
C ASP A 1039 -6.89 -40.17 -64.59
N LEU A 1040 -6.88 -40.05 -65.92
CA LEU A 1040 -7.44 -38.87 -66.61
C LEU A 1040 -8.96 -38.90 -66.71
N ASN A 1041 -9.58 -40.08 -66.53
CA ASN A 1041 -11.03 -40.24 -66.57
C ASN A 1041 -11.67 -40.40 -65.18
N ASN A 1042 -10.86 -40.47 -64.10
CA ASN A 1042 -11.26 -40.63 -62.70
C ASN A 1042 -12.04 -41.93 -62.41
N ASP A 1043 -11.76 -43.03 -63.12
CA ASP A 1043 -12.39 -44.34 -62.89
C ASP A 1043 -11.65 -45.21 -61.86
N GLY A 1044 -10.53 -44.72 -61.34
CA GLY A 1044 -9.68 -45.38 -60.37
C GLY A 1044 -8.79 -46.47 -60.96
N ARG A 1045 -8.60 -46.52 -62.29
CA ARG A 1045 -7.72 -47.49 -62.98
C ARG A 1045 -6.87 -46.81 -64.05
N TYR A 1046 -5.60 -47.21 -64.16
CA TYR A 1046 -4.77 -46.82 -65.31
C TYR A 1046 -5.04 -47.76 -66.48
N SER A 1047 -5.60 -47.24 -67.56
CA SER A 1047 -6.02 -48.04 -68.71
C SER A 1047 -5.62 -47.41 -70.04
N VAL A 1048 -5.81 -48.17 -71.13
CA VAL A 1048 -5.70 -47.61 -72.50
C VAL A 1048 -6.68 -46.45 -72.75
N GLY A 1049 -7.72 -46.30 -71.92
CA GLY A 1049 -8.62 -45.14 -71.93
C GLY A 1049 -7.91 -43.84 -71.58
N ASP A 1050 -7.09 -43.84 -70.53
CA ASP A 1050 -6.30 -42.68 -70.09
C ASP A 1050 -5.20 -42.35 -71.10
N LEU A 1051 -4.54 -43.38 -71.63
CA LEU A 1051 -3.56 -43.24 -72.69
C LEU A 1051 -4.18 -42.59 -73.96
N ALA A 1052 -5.43 -42.93 -74.29
CA ALA A 1052 -6.15 -42.33 -75.40
C ALA A 1052 -6.49 -40.85 -75.16
N MET A 1053 -6.71 -40.43 -73.91
CA MET A 1053 -6.96 -39.03 -73.56
C MET A 1053 -5.73 -38.14 -73.81
N VAL A 1054 -4.52 -38.62 -73.51
CA VAL A 1054 -3.27 -37.94 -73.87
C VAL A 1054 -3.07 -37.95 -75.39
N ALA A 1055 -3.21 -39.12 -76.03
CA ALA A 1055 -2.97 -39.28 -77.47
C ALA A 1055 -3.84 -38.35 -78.34
N LYS A 1056 -5.08 -38.06 -77.89
CA LYS A 1056 -6.01 -37.14 -78.56
C LYS A 1056 -5.46 -35.71 -78.70
N HIS A 1057 -4.62 -35.28 -77.77
CA HIS A 1057 -4.08 -33.92 -77.71
C HIS A 1057 -2.56 -33.87 -77.97
N TYR A 1058 -1.98 -34.99 -78.41
CA TYR A 1058 -0.56 -35.13 -78.70
C TYR A 1058 -0.06 -34.08 -79.72
N GLY A 1059 1.09 -33.48 -79.42
CA GLY A 1059 1.74 -32.43 -80.21
C GLY A 1059 1.24 -31.00 -79.94
N LYS A 1060 0.28 -30.82 -79.00
CA LYS A 1060 -0.18 -29.49 -78.57
C LYS A 1060 0.66 -28.97 -77.41
N ASN A 1061 0.68 -27.65 -77.20
CA ASN A 1061 1.41 -26.99 -76.12
C ASN A 1061 0.62 -25.81 -75.54
N ASN A 1062 1.17 -25.17 -74.52
CA ASN A 1062 0.56 -24.05 -73.79
C ASN A 1062 0.27 -22.78 -74.62
N GLN A 1063 0.65 -22.73 -75.90
CA GLN A 1063 0.28 -21.65 -76.84
C GLN A 1063 -1.01 -21.97 -77.63
N ASP A 1064 -1.57 -23.17 -77.52
CA ASP A 1064 -2.84 -23.52 -78.15
C ASP A 1064 -3.98 -22.67 -77.54
N PRO A 1065 -4.79 -21.95 -78.34
CA PRO A 1065 -5.88 -21.11 -77.82
C PRO A 1065 -6.91 -21.86 -76.96
N ALA A 1066 -7.00 -23.18 -77.12
CA ALA A 1066 -7.87 -24.05 -76.34
C ALA A 1066 -7.14 -24.80 -75.21
N TRP A 1067 -5.89 -24.45 -74.89
CA TRP A 1067 -5.05 -25.14 -73.90
C TRP A 1067 -5.77 -25.43 -72.58
N ASP A 1068 -6.48 -24.46 -72.03
CA ASP A 1068 -7.21 -24.62 -70.77
C ASP A 1068 -8.25 -25.75 -70.78
N SER A 1069 -8.76 -26.13 -71.96
CA SER A 1069 -9.75 -27.22 -72.10
C SER A 1069 -9.15 -28.63 -72.03
N PHE A 1070 -7.83 -28.78 -72.16
CA PHE A 1070 -7.17 -30.09 -72.15
C PHE A 1070 -5.81 -30.11 -71.45
N LYS A 1071 -5.37 -29.01 -70.81
CA LYS A 1071 -4.12 -28.94 -70.05
C LYS A 1071 -3.97 -30.00 -68.95
N ALA A 1072 -5.06 -30.67 -68.56
CA ALA A 1072 -5.04 -31.78 -67.61
C ALA A 1072 -4.36 -33.05 -68.16
N VAL A 1073 -4.20 -33.19 -69.49
CA VAL A 1073 -3.54 -34.36 -70.10
C VAL A 1073 -2.04 -34.17 -70.35
N ASP A 1074 -1.50 -32.99 -70.01
CA ASP A 1074 -0.08 -32.73 -69.82
C ASP A 1074 0.30 -33.26 -68.42
N VAL A 1075 0.56 -34.56 -68.34
CA VAL A 1075 0.68 -35.29 -67.07
C VAL A 1075 2.02 -35.03 -66.40
N ASN A 1076 3.05 -34.73 -67.19
CA ASN A 1076 4.36 -34.34 -66.68
C ASN A 1076 4.45 -32.84 -66.33
N GLY A 1077 3.54 -32.01 -66.86
CA GLY A 1077 3.42 -30.58 -66.58
C GLY A 1077 4.47 -29.71 -67.27
N ASP A 1078 5.07 -30.16 -68.37
CA ASP A 1078 6.13 -29.43 -69.09
C ASP A 1078 5.59 -28.39 -70.09
N GLY A 1079 4.27 -28.29 -70.22
CA GLY A 1079 3.60 -27.35 -71.11
C GLY A 1079 3.47 -27.85 -72.55
N THR A 1080 3.84 -29.10 -72.83
CA THR A 1080 3.77 -29.78 -74.12
C THR A 1080 3.18 -31.17 -73.92
N ILE A 1081 2.23 -31.60 -74.76
CA ILE A 1081 1.68 -32.95 -74.71
C ILE A 1081 2.46 -33.81 -75.70
N ASP A 1082 3.40 -34.62 -75.21
CA ASP A 1082 4.35 -35.35 -76.04
C ASP A 1082 4.55 -36.82 -75.66
N LEU A 1083 5.65 -37.43 -76.13
CA LEU A 1083 5.94 -38.84 -75.89
C LEU A 1083 6.15 -39.15 -74.41
N LEU A 1084 6.67 -38.20 -73.62
CA LEU A 1084 6.92 -38.38 -72.20
C LEU A 1084 5.59 -38.59 -71.45
N ASP A 1085 4.55 -37.84 -71.79
CA ASP A 1085 3.21 -38.01 -71.21
C ASP A 1085 2.63 -39.40 -71.51
N LEU A 1086 2.73 -39.83 -72.78
CA LEU A 1086 2.28 -41.17 -73.19
C LEU A 1086 3.04 -42.29 -72.47
N VAL A 1087 4.36 -42.14 -72.33
CA VAL A 1087 5.22 -43.13 -71.67
C VAL A 1087 4.93 -43.21 -70.16
N MET A 1088 4.58 -42.09 -69.50
CA MET A 1088 4.20 -42.11 -68.09
C MET A 1088 2.96 -42.95 -67.84
N ILE A 1089 1.90 -42.79 -68.65
CA ILE A 1089 0.68 -43.60 -68.53
C ILE A 1089 0.95 -45.06 -68.94
N ALA A 1090 1.65 -45.29 -70.05
CA ALA A 1090 1.90 -46.64 -70.56
C ALA A 1090 2.68 -47.53 -69.58
N LYS A 1091 3.62 -46.96 -68.81
CA LYS A 1091 4.36 -47.69 -67.77
C LYS A 1091 3.46 -48.16 -66.63
N LEU A 1092 2.45 -47.36 -66.27
CA LEU A 1092 1.51 -47.68 -65.19
C LEU A 1092 0.42 -48.67 -65.60
N ILE A 1093 0.11 -48.75 -66.90
CA ILE A 1093 -0.77 -49.79 -67.46
C ILE A 1093 -0.09 -51.18 -67.45
N ILE A 1094 1.24 -51.22 -67.59
CA ILE A 1094 2.02 -52.46 -67.70
C ILE A 1094 2.51 -52.98 -66.34
N GLN A 1095 2.70 -52.10 -65.35
CA GLN A 1095 2.98 -52.48 -63.95
C GLN A 1095 1.80 -53.20 -63.33
#